data_AF-A0A914QT07-F1
#
_entry.id   AF-A0A914QT07-F1
#
_cell.length_a   1.000
_cell.length_b   1.000
_cell.length_c   1.000
_cell.angle_alpha   90.00
_cell.angle_beta   90.00
_cell.angle_gamma   90.00
#
_symmetry.space_group_name_H-M   'P 1'
#
loop_
_entity.id
_entity.type
_entity.pdbx_description
1 polymer ?
#
loop_
_entity_poly.entity_id
_entity_poly.type
_entity_poly.pdbx_seq_one_letter_code
_entity_poly.pdbx_strand_id
1 'polypeptide(L)'
;MYYGRRNEKPSFLSKRHELEEQQLDRSTVLRYQLVGTLDKYAIANVELLSQYTVDPKEIHAMQTIVASRLIIESVKEESSERVERSRNTKEESLLYSSEWDLIEKRFYQYGDEEYTSQTTPFRHVQNKVKLIVSMIKKISDSTKDKTNGIQTETTLKLQKAVDLLRMCETREIEEIASELKRAEHELDIFMDVCAMAGTRNTIHYLVQKIINGDITSTKAAFLLRQLSSLPAISDKQVDIILHLCKHNSIEQSASLQQSCWLTAGSMIGDLCKETVRDHKMCPRQKKEKYEKTLWTQFTSAENQYEKILALKAIGNAANDLSVINLENVIRDPRHSSIIRIHAIDALRRLRNEMPRKIQRILLPIFKNTMEIPEVRMTAFSMLIATFPEKVILDQITYTLHSERSNHVKSFVLRVYNSLSTSVIPEEREMAPHLRTALTLANVNLDMSCQYHRIPLYSGESQEGVFLNLASIFSTTDGIPKHLSASIDSLFNGLFEKDTVSVSLSQQNLEDLYHRFMQNWYQMDDRRSIRAERSSRNGEQELDTIFDDFKIKAREAFDRTPFGLINLRIRDIDQVVLPLGEEHMPTILKAIFKGEKLSTKDLHSTLLSGSPMRFTTALSFQERSVKIATSAGSNFIRKC
;
A
#
# COMPACT_ATOMS: atom_id res chain seq x y z
N MET A 1 17.65 -24.60 32.25
CA MET A 1 16.98 -25.31 31.14
C MET A 1 16.97 -24.39 29.92
N TYR A 2 17.92 -24.59 29.02
CA TYR A 2 17.97 -23.90 27.72
C TYR A 2 16.99 -24.59 26.78
N TYR A 3 15.85 -23.96 26.50
CA TYR A 3 15.01 -24.37 25.37
C TYR A 3 15.55 -23.70 24.11
N GLY A 4 15.98 -24.53 23.16
CA GLY A 4 16.48 -24.11 21.86
C GLY A 4 15.44 -23.29 21.11
N ARG A 5 15.81 -22.05 20.75
CA ARG A 5 15.12 -21.29 19.71
C ARG A 5 15.21 -22.10 18.43
N ARG A 6 14.08 -22.58 17.92
CA ARG A 6 13.97 -22.97 16.52
C ARG A 6 14.39 -21.75 15.68
N ASN A 7 15.34 -21.95 14.77
CA ASN A 7 15.70 -21.01 13.72
C ASN A 7 14.49 -20.81 12.78
N GLU A 8 13.49 -20.06 13.22
CA GLU A 8 12.54 -19.44 12.31
C GLU A 8 13.22 -18.18 11.78
N LYS A 9 13.38 -18.09 10.44
CA LYS A 9 13.86 -16.86 9.81
C LYS A 9 12.96 -15.71 10.29
N PRO A 10 13.52 -14.60 10.81
CA PRO A 10 12.72 -13.47 11.26
C PRO A 10 11.76 -13.01 10.15
N SER A 11 10.52 -12.68 10.54
CA SER A 11 9.54 -12.14 9.60
C SER A 11 10.05 -10.81 9.05
N PHE A 12 9.61 -10.42 7.85
CA PHE A 12 10.03 -9.16 7.22
C PHE A 12 9.80 -7.92 8.11
N LEU A 13 8.78 -7.96 8.98
CA LEU A 13 8.51 -6.91 9.98
C LEU A 13 9.53 -6.90 11.13
N SER A 14 9.98 -8.06 11.62
CA SER A 14 11.04 -8.07 12.65
C SER A 14 12.38 -7.65 12.05
N LYS A 15 12.64 -7.97 10.78
CA LYS A 15 13.79 -7.41 10.05
C LYS A 15 13.72 -5.88 9.92
N ARG A 16 12.54 -5.27 9.76
CA ARG A 16 12.41 -3.80 9.70
C ARG A 16 12.79 -3.12 11.01
N HIS A 17 12.32 -3.62 12.15
CA HIS A 17 12.72 -3.09 13.47
C HIS A 17 14.21 -3.36 13.76
N GLU A 18 14.73 -4.53 13.39
CA GLU A 18 16.16 -4.83 13.50
C GLU A 18 17.03 -3.93 12.60
N LEU A 19 16.54 -3.53 11.40
CA LEU A 19 17.23 -2.62 10.49
C LEU A 19 17.25 -1.18 11.00
N GLU A 20 16.17 -0.68 11.61
CA GLU A 20 16.13 0.64 12.25
C GLU A 20 17.11 0.72 13.44
N GLU A 21 17.30 -0.37 14.20
CA GLU A 21 18.33 -0.44 15.23
C GLU A 21 19.75 -0.54 14.66
N GLN A 22 19.94 -1.18 13.51
CA GLN A 22 21.24 -1.33 12.84
C GLN A 22 21.74 -0.06 12.15
N GLN A 23 20.85 0.91 11.86
CA GLN A 23 21.19 2.22 11.25
C GLN A 23 21.55 3.30 12.27
N LEU A 24 21.31 3.04 13.55
CA LEU A 24 21.59 3.96 14.65
C LEU A 24 22.83 3.50 15.42
N ASP A 25 23.96 4.17 15.18
CA ASP A 25 25.13 4.03 16.03
C ASP A 25 24.97 4.88 17.28
N ARG A 26 25.21 4.29 18.45
CA ARG A 26 25.00 4.93 19.76
C ARG A 26 26.18 4.64 20.68
N SER A 27 26.72 5.70 21.28
CA SER A 27 27.80 5.61 22.25
C SER A 27 27.50 6.54 23.42
N THR A 28 27.59 6.03 24.64
CA THR A 28 27.43 6.81 25.86
C THR A 28 28.63 6.59 26.76
N VAL A 29 29.33 7.67 27.10
CA VAL A 29 30.47 7.68 28.01
C VAL A 29 30.10 8.47 29.25
N LEU A 30 30.20 7.82 30.41
CA LEU A 30 30.06 8.43 31.73
C LEU A 30 31.42 8.41 32.42
N ARG A 31 31.91 9.59 32.83
CA ARG A 31 33.13 9.74 33.61
C ARG A 31 32.76 10.18 35.01
N TYR A 32 33.13 9.37 36.00
CA TYR A 32 32.89 9.65 37.41
C TYR A 32 34.20 10.04 38.08
N GLN A 33 34.20 11.15 38.79
CA GLN A 33 35.26 11.51 39.72
C GLN A 33 34.79 11.19 41.13
N LEU A 34 35.38 10.15 41.73
CA LEU A 34 35.03 9.69 43.06
C LEU A 34 35.97 10.31 44.10
N VAL A 35 35.42 10.68 45.24
CA VAL A 35 36.18 11.18 46.39
C VAL A 35 35.82 10.32 47.60
N GLY A 36 36.83 9.75 48.27
CA GLY A 36 36.65 8.89 49.45
C GLY A 36 37.41 7.57 49.36
N THR A 37 36.82 6.54 49.95
CA THR A 37 37.37 5.17 50.04
C THR A 37 36.48 4.18 49.26
N LEU A 38 36.96 2.97 49.01
CA LEU A 38 36.21 1.92 48.29
C LEU A 38 34.84 1.63 48.92
N ASP A 39 34.73 1.68 50.24
CA ASP A 39 33.50 1.38 50.98
C ASP A 39 32.61 2.61 51.21
N LYS A 40 33.18 3.82 51.09
CA LYS A 40 32.48 5.10 51.25
C LYS A 40 33.07 6.13 50.31
N TYR A 41 32.44 6.28 49.15
CA TYR A 41 32.79 7.27 48.15
C TYR A 41 31.61 8.20 47.87
N ALA A 42 31.92 9.46 47.60
CA ALA A 42 31.00 10.43 47.03
C ALA A 42 31.38 10.69 45.57
N ILE A 43 30.38 11.01 44.76
CA ILE A 43 30.58 11.34 43.34
C ILE A 43 30.78 12.85 43.23
N ALA A 44 32.03 13.33 43.16
CA ALA A 44 32.34 14.76 43.14
C ALA A 44 32.01 15.43 41.81
N ASN A 45 32.25 14.74 40.69
CA ASN A 45 31.96 15.22 39.35
C ASN A 45 31.48 14.04 38.48
N VAL A 46 30.48 14.29 37.65
CA VAL A 46 30.02 13.39 36.59
C VAL A 46 30.02 14.15 35.28
N GLU A 47 30.70 13.61 34.29
CA GLU A 47 30.59 14.07 32.90
C GLU A 47 29.96 12.96 32.08
N LEU A 48 28.85 13.27 31.44
CA LEU A 48 28.17 12.40 30.48
C LEU A 48 28.33 12.99 29.08
N LEU A 49 28.74 12.15 28.14
CA LEU A 49 28.74 12.44 26.72
C LEU A 49 28.10 11.25 25.99
N SER A 50 26.92 11.46 25.42
CA SER A 50 26.26 10.51 24.53
C SER A 50 26.24 11.04 23.10
N GLN A 51 26.54 10.17 22.15
CA GLN A 51 26.49 10.43 20.73
C GLN A 51 25.54 9.43 20.08
N TYR A 52 24.64 9.94 19.25
CA TYR A 52 23.72 9.17 18.42
C TYR A 52 23.96 9.58 16.97
N THR A 53 24.46 8.66 16.15
CA THR A 53 24.72 8.90 14.73
C THR A 53 23.80 8.02 13.90
N VAL A 54 23.02 8.66 13.04
CA VAL A 54 22.10 8.03 12.12
C VAL A 54 22.76 8.00 10.75
N ASP A 55 22.83 6.81 10.15
CA ASP A 55 23.40 6.57 8.81
C ASP A 55 24.89 6.98 8.71
N PRO A 56 25.79 6.42 9.56
CA PRO A 56 27.19 6.84 9.67
C PRO A 56 28.04 6.61 8.39
N LYS A 57 27.51 5.85 7.42
CA LYS A 57 28.18 5.53 6.15
C LYS A 57 27.77 6.46 5.00
N GLU A 58 26.83 7.37 5.22
CA GLU A 58 26.33 8.27 4.20
C GLU A 58 26.88 9.70 4.32
N ILE A 59 26.85 10.43 3.21
CA ILE A 59 27.26 11.84 3.10
C ILE A 59 26.36 12.75 3.96
N HIS A 60 25.14 12.31 4.29
CA HIS A 60 24.13 13.05 5.06
C HIS A 60 23.85 12.44 6.44
N ALA A 61 24.90 11.97 7.14
CA ALA A 61 24.78 11.46 8.50
C ALA A 61 24.25 12.54 9.47
N MET A 62 23.20 12.23 10.23
CA MET A 62 22.69 13.10 11.29
C MET A 62 23.32 12.70 12.62
N GLN A 63 23.88 13.67 13.35
CA GLN A 63 24.49 13.44 14.65
C GLN A 63 23.77 14.24 15.74
N THR A 64 23.33 13.56 16.79
CA THR A 64 22.82 14.18 18.02
C THR A 64 23.81 13.91 19.15
N ILE A 65 24.26 14.97 19.82
CA ILE A 65 25.17 14.88 20.98
C ILE A 65 24.44 15.38 22.22
N VAL A 66 24.46 14.57 23.28
CA VAL A 66 23.91 14.91 24.59
C VAL A 66 25.07 14.95 25.58
N ALA A 67 25.34 16.14 26.10
CA ALA A 67 26.35 16.34 27.14
C ALA A 67 25.67 16.80 28.44
N SER A 68 26.10 16.25 29.57
CA SER A 68 25.65 16.67 30.89
C SER A 68 26.84 16.69 31.86
N ARG A 69 26.84 17.65 32.77
CA ARG A 69 27.87 17.77 33.81
C ARG A 69 27.21 18.03 35.15
N LEU A 70 27.54 17.20 36.14
CA LEU A 70 27.01 17.31 37.51
C LEU A 70 28.18 17.39 38.48
N ILE A 71 28.23 18.46 39.28
CA ILE A 71 29.34 18.75 40.21
C ILE A 71 28.74 18.95 41.61
N ILE A 72 29.37 18.36 42.63
CA ILE A 72 29.05 18.68 44.02
C ILE A 72 29.61 20.07 44.34
N GLU A 73 28.73 21.03 44.63
CA GLU A 73 29.14 22.38 45.05
C GLU A 73 29.41 22.47 46.55
N SER A 74 28.53 21.91 47.38
CA SER A 74 28.69 21.88 48.84
C SER A 74 27.89 20.74 49.46
N VAL A 75 28.37 20.23 50.59
CA VAL A 75 27.68 19.21 51.39
C VAL A 75 27.22 19.87 52.69
N LYS A 76 25.93 19.79 52.99
CA LYS A 76 25.35 20.31 54.25
C LYS A 76 24.87 19.14 55.10
N GLU A 77 25.16 19.18 56.40
CA GLU A 77 24.56 18.25 57.35
C GLU A 77 23.14 18.70 57.68
N GLU A 78 22.15 17.90 57.27
CA GLU A 78 20.73 18.12 57.59
C GLU A 78 20.28 17.06 58.59
N SER A 79 19.67 17.48 59.71
CA SER A 79 19.10 16.56 60.69
C SER A 79 17.95 15.75 60.06
N SER A 80 18.06 14.43 60.14
CA SER A 80 17.29 13.46 59.34
C SER A 80 15.77 13.43 59.59
N GLU A 81 15.24 14.30 60.46
CA GLU A 81 13.83 14.31 60.87
C GLU A 81 12.89 15.03 59.89
N ARG A 82 13.39 15.66 58.81
CA ARG A 82 12.55 16.50 57.93
C ARG A 82 12.74 16.33 56.41
N VAL A 83 13.27 15.22 55.94
CA VAL A 83 13.15 14.92 54.50
C VAL A 83 11.73 14.43 54.25
N GLU A 84 10.80 15.33 53.91
CA GLU A 84 9.48 14.94 53.39
C GLU A 84 9.71 13.98 52.23
N ARG A 85 9.39 12.69 52.42
CA ARG A 85 9.38 11.72 51.33
C ARG A 85 8.49 12.29 50.23
N SER A 86 8.97 12.25 48.99
CA SER A 86 8.22 12.64 47.80
C SER A 86 6.77 12.15 47.92
N ARG A 87 5.80 13.07 47.77
CA ARG A 87 4.36 12.76 47.83
C ARG A 87 3.92 11.83 46.70
N ASN A 88 4.78 11.58 45.71
CA ASN A 88 4.52 10.63 44.63
C ASN A 88 4.74 9.19 45.13
N THR A 89 3.65 8.45 45.26
CA THR A 89 3.61 7.03 45.58
C THR A 89 3.89 6.12 44.38
N LYS A 90 4.04 6.69 43.17
CA LYS A 90 4.43 5.95 41.97
C LYS A 90 5.93 5.66 42.00
N GLU A 91 6.27 4.38 42.12
CA GLU A 91 7.62 3.89 41.85
C GLU A 91 7.84 3.86 40.33
N GLU A 92 8.79 4.67 39.85
CA GLU A 92 9.19 4.70 38.45
C GLU A 92 10.56 4.03 38.27
N SER A 93 10.75 3.41 37.11
CA SER A 93 12.04 2.83 36.72
C SER A 93 12.99 3.93 36.23
N LEU A 94 14.31 3.69 36.31
CA LEU A 94 15.32 4.52 35.64
C LEU A 94 15.24 4.43 34.10
N LEU A 95 14.47 3.47 33.56
CA LEU A 95 14.22 3.36 32.12
C LEU A 95 13.22 4.43 31.66
N TYR A 96 13.46 4.97 30.47
CA TYR A 96 12.57 5.94 29.83
C TYR A 96 11.12 5.44 29.75
N SER A 97 10.17 6.27 30.21
CA SER A 97 8.74 5.98 30.15
C SER A 97 8.11 6.59 28.89
N SER A 98 7.54 5.73 28.04
CA SER A 98 6.79 6.13 26.84
C SER A 98 5.31 6.44 27.12
N GLU A 99 4.94 6.77 28.35
CA GLU A 99 3.53 7.02 28.74
C GLU A 99 2.93 8.19 27.96
N TRP A 100 3.61 9.32 27.83
CA TRP A 100 3.12 10.48 27.07
C TRP A 100 2.95 10.20 25.58
N ASP A 101 3.89 9.47 24.97
CA ASP A 101 3.79 9.06 23.57
C ASP A 101 2.57 8.16 23.33
N LEU A 102 2.26 7.29 24.30
CA LEU A 102 1.08 6.44 24.26
C LEU A 102 -0.21 7.26 24.36
N ILE A 103 -0.27 8.25 25.27
CA ILE A 103 -1.43 9.12 25.44
C ILE A 103 -1.66 9.96 24.17
N GLU A 104 -0.60 10.55 23.60
CA GLU A 104 -0.67 11.23 22.30
C GLU A 104 -1.25 10.32 21.21
N LYS A 105 -0.71 9.10 21.09
CA LYS A 105 -1.18 8.12 20.12
C LYS A 105 -2.65 7.73 20.35
N ARG A 106 -3.06 7.56 21.60
CA ARG A 106 -4.45 7.27 21.97
C ARG A 106 -5.41 8.39 21.60
N PHE A 107 -4.98 9.65 21.72
CA PHE A 107 -5.77 10.78 21.23
C PHE A 107 -6.02 10.69 19.72
N TYR A 108 -4.99 10.39 18.93
CA TYR A 108 -5.18 10.18 17.48
C TYR A 108 -6.13 9.02 17.18
N GLN A 109 -6.05 7.92 17.95
CA GLN A 109 -6.85 6.70 17.79
C GLN A 109 -8.33 6.85 18.19
N TYR A 110 -8.61 7.52 19.30
CA TYR A 110 -9.93 7.50 19.95
C TYR A 110 -10.58 8.87 20.07
N GLY A 111 -9.83 9.94 19.82
CA GLY A 111 -10.30 11.32 19.92
C GLY A 111 -10.31 11.84 21.35
N ASP A 112 -10.97 12.99 21.51
CA ASP A 112 -11.18 13.70 22.77
C ASP A 112 -12.19 13.02 23.71
N GLU A 113 -13.07 12.15 23.19
CA GLU A 113 -14.03 11.37 24.00
C GLU A 113 -13.39 10.47 25.06
N GLU A 114 -12.14 10.03 24.84
CA GLU A 114 -11.43 9.18 25.80
C GLU A 114 -10.88 9.97 26.99
N TYR A 115 -10.79 11.30 26.87
CA TYR A 115 -10.22 12.17 27.89
C TYR A 115 -11.33 12.91 28.63
N THR A 116 -11.34 12.80 29.97
CA THR A 116 -12.17 13.70 30.79
C THR A 116 -11.68 15.13 30.58
N SER A 117 -12.61 16.08 30.46
CA SER A 117 -12.57 17.37 29.74
C SER A 117 -11.44 18.38 30.03
N GLN A 118 -10.34 18.01 30.69
CA GLN A 118 -9.22 18.91 31.06
C GLN A 118 -7.81 18.31 30.89
N THR A 119 -7.65 17.13 30.30
CA THR A 119 -6.32 16.51 30.13
C THR A 119 -6.04 16.17 28.66
N THR A 120 -5.79 17.20 27.85
CA THR A 120 -5.21 16.97 26.52
C THR A 120 -3.74 16.56 26.67
N PRO A 121 -3.23 15.59 25.89
CA PRO A 121 -1.81 15.21 25.95
C PRO A 121 -0.87 16.29 25.40
N PHE A 122 -1.43 17.29 24.73
CA PHE A 122 -0.66 18.30 24.04
C PHE A 122 -0.42 19.51 24.93
N ARG A 123 0.78 20.09 24.78
CA ARG A 123 1.06 21.40 25.37
C ARG A 123 0.09 22.43 24.81
N HIS A 124 -0.44 23.30 25.68
CA HIS A 124 -1.36 24.35 25.27
C HIS A 124 -0.74 25.25 24.18
N VAL A 125 -1.42 25.38 23.05
CA VAL A 125 -1.05 26.25 21.92
C VAL A 125 -1.97 27.46 21.90
N GLN A 126 -1.41 28.66 22.09
CA GLN A 126 -2.20 29.89 22.06
C GLN A 126 -2.79 30.13 20.66
N ASN A 127 -4.08 30.48 20.60
CA ASN A 127 -4.80 30.81 19.37
C ASN A 127 -4.73 29.73 18.26
N LYS A 128 -4.72 28.44 18.64
CA LYS A 128 -4.58 27.29 17.73
C LYS A 128 -5.52 27.37 16.50
N VAL A 129 -6.81 27.63 16.71
CA VAL A 129 -7.83 27.78 15.64
C VAL A 129 -7.43 28.88 14.65
N LYS A 130 -7.11 30.08 15.14
CA LYS A 130 -6.72 31.23 14.29
C LYS A 130 -5.44 30.96 13.50
N LEU A 131 -4.48 30.26 14.11
CA LEU A 131 -3.24 29.88 13.42
C LEU A 131 -3.54 28.96 12.23
N ILE A 132 -4.34 27.91 12.44
CA ILE A 132 -4.74 26.98 11.37
C ILE A 132 -5.47 27.70 10.25
N VAL A 133 -6.48 28.52 10.58
CA VAL A 133 -7.24 29.31 9.60
C VAL A 133 -6.31 30.24 8.81
N SER A 134 -5.37 30.91 9.47
CA SER A 134 -4.41 31.79 8.80
C SER A 134 -3.45 31.04 7.86
N MET A 135 -3.05 29.81 8.21
CA MET A 135 -2.20 28.96 7.37
C MET A 135 -2.97 28.49 6.14
N ILE A 136 -4.20 28.02 6.30
CA ILE A 136 -5.06 27.58 5.20
C ILE A 136 -5.32 28.72 4.20
N LYS A 137 -5.60 29.93 4.69
CA LYS A 137 -5.75 31.12 3.84
C LYS A 137 -4.49 31.43 3.04
N LYS A 138 -3.32 31.40 3.67
CA LYS A 138 -2.03 31.59 2.98
C LYS A 138 -1.76 30.51 1.93
N ILE A 139 -2.11 29.25 2.22
CA ILE A 139 -1.99 28.14 1.26
C ILE A 139 -2.94 28.37 0.07
N SER A 140 -4.20 28.71 0.35
CA SER A 140 -5.21 29.07 -0.64
C SER A 140 -4.70 30.17 -1.58
N ASP A 141 -4.19 31.28 -1.03
CA ASP A 141 -3.69 32.39 -1.83
C ASP A 141 -2.46 32.01 -2.67
N SER A 142 -1.53 31.24 -2.10
CA SER A 142 -0.33 30.78 -2.81
C SER A 142 -0.67 29.85 -3.99
N THR A 143 -1.80 29.13 -3.92
CA THR A 143 -2.22 28.19 -4.97
C THR A 143 -3.00 28.87 -6.11
N LYS A 144 -3.39 30.14 -5.95
CA LYS A 144 -4.07 30.91 -7.00
C LYS A 144 -3.09 31.45 -8.06
N ASP A 145 -1.84 31.71 -7.66
CA ASP A 145 -0.80 32.19 -8.58
C ASP A 145 -0.25 31.04 -9.44
N LYS A 146 -0.60 31.04 -10.73
CA LYS A 146 -0.18 30.01 -11.69
C LYS A 146 1.24 30.20 -12.22
N THR A 147 1.88 31.34 -11.93
CA THR A 147 3.14 31.71 -12.57
C THR A 147 4.36 31.14 -11.86
N ASN A 148 4.30 30.97 -10.53
CA ASN A 148 5.46 30.62 -9.70
C ASN A 148 5.49 29.16 -9.18
N GLY A 149 4.49 28.35 -9.54
CA GLY A 149 4.36 26.99 -9.01
C GLY A 149 4.14 26.96 -7.48
N ILE A 150 4.11 25.76 -6.89
CA ILE A 150 3.96 25.60 -5.44
C ILE A 150 5.33 25.75 -4.77
N GLN A 151 5.46 26.78 -3.92
CA GLN A 151 6.69 27.02 -3.16
C GLN A 151 6.88 26.01 -2.02
N THR A 152 8.14 25.70 -1.68
CA THR A 152 8.49 24.83 -0.54
C THR A 152 7.94 25.37 0.78
N GLU A 153 7.90 26.69 0.97
CA GLU A 153 7.33 27.32 2.18
C GLU A 153 5.85 26.98 2.35
N THR A 154 5.08 26.90 1.27
CA THR A 154 3.66 26.51 1.28
C THR A 154 3.49 25.07 1.74
N THR A 155 4.39 24.18 1.32
CA THR A 155 4.41 22.77 1.74
C THR A 155 4.73 22.64 3.22
N LEU A 156 5.66 23.45 3.75
CA LEU A 156 5.97 23.48 5.18
C LEU A 156 4.80 24.02 6.01
N LYS A 157 4.08 25.04 5.52
CA LYS A 157 2.87 25.56 6.17
C LYS A 157 1.76 24.52 6.20
N LEU A 158 1.58 23.77 5.11
CA LEU A 158 0.64 22.66 5.03
C LEU A 158 0.95 21.60 6.09
N GLN A 159 2.20 21.14 6.20
CA GLN A 159 2.58 20.15 7.22
C GLN A 159 2.36 20.69 8.65
N LYS A 160 2.66 21.96 8.91
CA LYS A 160 2.38 22.58 10.22
C LYS A 160 0.88 22.64 10.51
N ALA A 161 0.04 22.91 9.51
CA ALA A 161 -1.40 22.89 9.67
C ALA A 161 -1.91 21.47 9.99
N VAL A 162 -1.37 20.45 9.32
CA VAL A 162 -1.65 19.03 9.63
C VAL A 162 -1.27 18.69 11.06
N ASP A 163 -0.05 19.04 11.49
CA ASP A 163 0.44 18.76 12.85
C ASP A 163 -0.41 19.46 13.92
N LEU A 164 -0.86 20.70 13.68
CA LEU A 164 -1.75 21.41 14.61
C LEU A 164 -3.16 20.81 14.63
N LEU A 165 -3.69 20.42 13.46
CA LEU A 165 -5.02 19.84 13.35
C LEU A 165 -5.12 18.47 14.01
N ARG A 166 -4.01 17.71 14.07
CA ARG A 166 -3.91 16.47 14.85
C ARG A 166 -4.13 16.66 16.34
N MET A 167 -3.91 17.88 16.84
CA MET A 167 -4.11 18.24 18.26
C MET A 167 -5.50 18.82 18.53
N CYS A 168 -6.40 18.87 17.55
CA CYS A 168 -7.69 19.53 17.67
C CYS A 168 -8.77 18.62 18.26
N GLU A 169 -9.54 19.18 19.20
CA GLU A 169 -10.79 18.61 19.70
C GLU A 169 -11.90 18.73 18.65
N THR A 170 -12.96 17.95 18.82
CA THR A 170 -14.08 17.93 17.85
C THR A 170 -14.70 19.32 17.68
N ARG A 171 -14.86 20.05 18.79
CA ARG A 171 -15.37 21.44 18.79
C ARG A 171 -14.47 22.40 18.01
N GLU A 172 -13.15 22.30 18.17
CA GLU A 172 -12.21 23.20 17.50
C GLU A 172 -12.22 22.98 15.97
N ILE A 173 -12.41 21.74 15.52
CA ILE A 173 -12.55 21.42 14.09
C ILE A 173 -13.80 22.10 13.50
N GLU A 174 -14.92 22.07 14.22
CA GLU A 174 -16.16 22.75 13.81
C GLU A 174 -16.00 24.28 13.78
N GLU A 175 -15.31 24.85 14.78
CA GLU A 175 -14.99 26.27 14.84
C GLU A 175 -14.16 26.70 13.62
N ILE A 176 -13.10 25.96 13.27
CA ILE A 176 -12.28 26.20 12.07
C ILE A 176 -13.14 26.14 10.80
N ALA A 177 -13.97 25.11 10.65
CA ALA A 177 -14.85 24.96 9.50
C ALA A 177 -15.84 26.14 9.36
N SER A 178 -16.35 26.64 10.48
CA SER A 178 -17.27 27.78 10.50
C SER A 178 -16.60 29.07 10.00
N GLU A 179 -15.33 29.29 10.34
CA GLU A 179 -14.56 30.47 9.90
C GLU A 179 -14.22 30.43 8.40
N LEU A 180 -14.02 29.23 7.84
CA LEU A 180 -13.66 28.99 6.44
C LEU A 180 -14.88 28.86 5.51
N LYS A 181 -16.09 28.74 6.04
CA LYS A 181 -17.34 28.51 5.28
C LYS A 181 -17.60 29.55 4.18
N ARG A 182 -17.03 30.75 4.29
CA ARG A 182 -17.22 31.85 3.31
C ARG A 182 -16.49 31.63 1.99
N ALA A 183 -15.49 30.75 1.94
CA ALA A 183 -14.67 30.51 0.75
C ALA A 183 -14.57 29.01 0.46
N GLU A 184 -15.24 28.56 -0.61
CA GLU A 184 -15.29 27.15 -1.03
C GLU A 184 -13.89 26.54 -1.20
N HIS A 185 -12.97 27.25 -1.86
CA HIS A 185 -11.58 26.79 -2.05
C HIS A 185 -10.80 26.63 -0.74
N GLU A 186 -11.06 27.47 0.27
CA GLU A 186 -10.42 27.33 1.59
C GLU A 186 -10.98 26.13 2.35
N LEU A 187 -12.29 25.89 2.23
CA LEU A 187 -12.95 24.72 2.81
C LEU A 187 -12.45 23.42 2.15
N ASP A 188 -12.25 23.42 0.84
CA ASP A 188 -11.70 22.27 0.10
C ASP A 188 -10.28 21.90 0.55
N ILE A 189 -9.43 22.90 0.79
CA ILE A 189 -8.09 22.71 1.35
C ILE A 189 -8.18 22.21 2.79
N PHE A 190 -9.10 22.76 3.59
CA PHE A 190 -9.33 22.29 4.96
C PHE A 190 -9.71 20.80 5.00
N MET A 191 -10.59 20.33 4.10
CA MET A 191 -10.93 18.92 4.01
C MET A 191 -9.71 18.05 3.65
N ASP A 192 -8.84 18.52 2.76
CA ASP A 192 -7.58 17.81 2.45
C ASP A 192 -6.68 17.71 3.69
N VAL A 193 -6.52 18.81 4.44
CA VAL A 193 -5.72 18.82 5.68
C VAL A 193 -6.34 17.89 6.74
N CYS A 194 -7.67 17.82 6.86
CA CYS A 194 -8.37 16.88 7.73
C CYS A 194 -8.06 15.42 7.38
N ALA A 195 -8.03 15.09 6.09
CA ALA A 195 -7.73 13.73 5.61
C ALA A 195 -6.26 13.37 5.87
N MET A 196 -5.33 14.31 5.64
CA MET A 196 -3.90 14.15 5.97
C MET A 196 -3.64 14.04 7.47
N ALA A 197 -4.41 14.76 8.30
CA ALA A 197 -4.28 14.71 9.76
C ALA A 197 -4.60 13.31 10.29
N GLY A 198 -5.63 12.64 9.74
CA GLY A 198 -5.87 11.22 9.96
C GLY A 198 -6.18 10.82 11.41
N THR A 199 -6.68 11.75 12.23
CA THR A 199 -7.12 11.44 13.60
C THR A 199 -8.56 10.95 13.60
N ARG A 200 -8.99 10.28 14.67
CA ARG A 200 -10.38 9.87 14.84
C ARG A 200 -11.35 11.05 14.65
N ASN A 201 -11.04 12.21 15.21
CA ASN A 201 -11.90 13.39 15.15
C ASN A 201 -12.02 13.95 13.73
N THR A 202 -10.91 14.06 13.01
CA THR A 202 -10.94 14.54 11.62
C THR A 202 -11.61 13.53 10.70
N ILE A 203 -11.39 12.23 10.90
CA ILE A 203 -12.09 11.16 10.15
C ILE A 203 -13.59 11.22 10.42
N HIS A 204 -14.02 11.33 11.68
CA HIS A 204 -15.43 11.42 12.02
C HIS A 204 -16.09 12.62 11.35
N TYR A 205 -15.45 13.80 11.43
CA TYR A 205 -15.91 15.01 10.77
C TYR A 205 -16.08 14.82 9.25
N LEU A 206 -15.07 14.27 8.57
CA LEU A 206 -15.12 13.99 7.14
C LEU A 206 -16.25 13.02 6.78
N VAL A 207 -16.43 11.95 7.55
CA VAL A 207 -17.50 10.98 7.32
C VAL A 207 -18.89 11.62 7.45
N GLN A 208 -19.10 12.48 8.45
CA GLN A 208 -20.38 13.21 8.58
C GLN A 208 -20.63 14.10 7.36
N LYS A 209 -19.61 14.79 6.86
CA LYS A 209 -19.71 15.63 5.66
C LYS A 209 -20.01 14.84 4.40
N ILE A 210 -19.45 13.63 4.25
CA ILE A 210 -19.76 12.73 3.14
C ILE A 210 -21.21 12.23 3.23
N ILE A 211 -21.66 11.80 4.42
CA ILE A 211 -23.03 11.29 4.62
C ILE A 211 -24.07 12.36 4.32
N ASN A 212 -23.82 13.60 4.74
CA ASN A 212 -24.73 14.73 4.53
C ASN A 212 -24.75 15.26 3.09
N GLY A 213 -23.85 14.78 2.22
CA GLY A 213 -23.74 15.28 0.84
C GLY A 213 -23.06 16.64 0.72
N ASP A 214 -22.35 17.11 1.77
CA ASP A 214 -21.60 18.37 1.75
C ASP A 214 -20.34 18.29 0.86
N ILE A 215 -19.91 17.07 0.50
CA ILE A 215 -18.72 16.79 -0.31
C ILE A 215 -19.13 15.99 -1.54
N THR A 216 -18.63 16.37 -2.72
CA THR A 216 -18.87 15.64 -3.98
C THR A 216 -18.28 14.24 -3.93
N SER A 217 -18.89 13.27 -4.61
CA SER A 217 -18.45 11.87 -4.58
C SER A 217 -17.00 11.68 -5.04
N THR A 218 -16.53 12.50 -6.00
CA THR A 218 -15.14 12.47 -6.49
C THR A 218 -14.15 13.00 -5.45
N LYS A 219 -14.45 14.11 -4.78
CA LYS A 219 -13.64 14.65 -3.68
C LYS A 219 -13.66 13.71 -2.48
N ALA A 220 -14.81 13.17 -2.11
CA ALA A 220 -14.94 12.18 -1.04
C ALA A 220 -14.11 10.93 -1.32
N ALA A 221 -14.18 10.39 -2.55
CA ALA A 221 -13.36 9.26 -2.98
C ALA A 221 -11.85 9.56 -2.83
N PHE A 222 -11.43 10.77 -3.21
CA PHE A 222 -10.06 11.22 -3.06
C PHE A 222 -9.62 11.35 -1.59
N LEU A 223 -10.44 11.97 -0.73
CA LEU A 223 -10.15 12.13 0.70
C LEU A 223 -10.02 10.79 1.42
N LEU A 224 -10.90 9.82 1.11
CA LEU A 224 -10.84 8.48 1.70
C LEU A 224 -9.51 7.78 1.39
N ARG A 225 -8.99 7.90 0.16
CA ARG A 225 -7.71 7.27 -0.21
C ARG A 225 -6.54 7.76 0.64
N GLN A 226 -6.57 9.01 1.10
CA GLN A 226 -5.53 9.55 1.98
C GLN A 226 -5.53 8.89 3.38
N LEU A 227 -6.65 8.29 3.78
CA LEU A 227 -6.77 7.58 5.06
C LEU A 227 -6.13 6.17 5.03
N SER A 228 -5.53 5.77 3.90
CA SER A 228 -4.85 4.47 3.76
C SER A 228 -3.54 4.36 4.55
N SER A 229 -3.03 5.45 5.14
CA SER A 229 -1.84 5.47 6.00
C SER A 229 -2.02 6.48 7.14
N LEU A 230 -2.63 6.04 8.25
CA LEU A 230 -2.88 6.91 9.40
C LEU A 230 -1.67 7.02 10.35
N PRO A 231 -1.49 8.16 11.04
CA PRO A 231 -0.43 8.30 12.05
C PRO A 231 -0.64 7.36 13.26
N ALA A 232 -1.89 7.03 13.58
CA ALA A 232 -2.24 6.00 14.53
C ALA A 232 -3.60 5.40 14.18
N ILE A 233 -3.68 4.06 14.16
CA ILE A 233 -4.87 3.31 13.77
C ILE A 233 -5.59 2.72 14.98
N SER A 234 -6.93 2.73 14.97
CA SER A 234 -7.79 2.14 15.98
C SER A 234 -8.98 1.40 15.38
N ASP A 235 -9.59 0.53 16.18
CA ASP A 235 -10.84 -0.15 15.83
C ASP A 235 -12.01 0.81 15.67
N LYS A 236 -12.07 1.91 16.44
CA LYS A 236 -13.11 2.94 16.26
C LYS A 236 -13.01 3.60 14.88
N GLN A 237 -11.81 3.94 14.43
CA GLN A 237 -11.60 4.54 13.10
C GLN A 237 -12.01 3.58 11.99
N VAL A 238 -11.62 2.31 12.08
CA VAL A 238 -12.02 1.26 11.14
C VAL A 238 -13.54 1.11 11.11
N ASP A 239 -14.18 1.04 12.28
CA ASP A 239 -15.63 0.86 12.39
C ASP A 239 -16.40 2.08 11.82
N ILE A 240 -15.88 3.31 11.96
CA ILE A 240 -16.45 4.52 11.34
C ILE A 240 -16.44 4.41 9.81
N ILE A 241 -15.31 4.00 9.21
CA ILE A 241 -15.21 3.84 7.75
C ILE A 241 -16.07 2.67 7.26
N LEU A 242 -16.09 1.54 7.97
CA LEU A 242 -16.96 0.41 7.62
C LEU A 242 -18.45 0.77 7.69
N HIS A 243 -18.85 1.61 8.65
CA HIS A 243 -20.21 2.13 8.72
C HIS A 243 -20.52 3.00 7.50
N LEU A 244 -19.60 3.88 7.10
CA LEU A 244 -19.73 4.65 5.86
C LEU A 244 -19.91 3.74 4.65
N CYS A 245 -19.05 2.72 4.46
CA CYS A 245 -19.10 1.86 3.27
C CYS A 245 -20.40 1.06 3.13
N LYS A 246 -21.14 0.87 4.22
CA LYS A 246 -22.45 0.19 4.24
C LYS A 246 -23.63 1.16 4.13
N HIS A 247 -23.37 2.47 4.10
CA HIS A 247 -24.40 3.48 4.03
C HIS A 247 -24.90 3.68 2.59
N ASN A 248 -26.21 3.88 2.41
CA ASN A 248 -26.84 4.02 1.10
C ASN A 248 -26.27 5.16 0.24
N SER A 249 -25.70 6.21 0.87
CA SER A 249 -25.03 7.31 0.15
C SER A 249 -23.84 6.84 -0.70
N ILE A 250 -23.24 5.69 -0.37
CA ILE A 250 -22.09 5.15 -1.09
C ILE A 250 -22.50 4.37 -2.33
N GLU A 251 -23.66 3.71 -2.30
CA GLU A 251 -24.19 2.91 -3.43
C GLU A 251 -24.43 3.74 -4.69
N GLN A 252 -24.65 5.05 -4.52
CA GLN A 252 -24.92 5.98 -5.62
C GLN A 252 -23.69 6.28 -6.49
N SER A 253 -22.47 5.96 -6.05
CA SER A 253 -21.25 6.27 -6.80
C SER A 253 -20.20 5.16 -6.70
N ALA A 254 -19.95 4.48 -7.84
CA ALA A 254 -18.96 3.41 -7.93
C ALA A 254 -17.54 3.84 -7.52
N SER A 255 -17.13 5.07 -7.85
CA SER A 255 -15.81 5.61 -7.46
C SER A 255 -15.67 5.80 -5.94
N LEU A 256 -16.74 6.26 -5.30
CA LEU A 256 -16.81 6.45 -3.86
C LEU A 256 -16.88 5.10 -3.13
N GLN A 257 -17.72 4.18 -3.60
CA GLN A 257 -17.82 2.81 -3.10
C GLN A 257 -16.49 2.07 -3.14
N GLN A 258 -15.81 2.13 -4.29
CA GLN A 258 -14.47 1.57 -4.44
C GLN A 258 -13.51 2.16 -3.42
N SER A 259 -13.41 3.49 -3.36
CA SER A 259 -12.43 4.15 -2.48
C SER A 259 -12.71 3.84 -1.01
N CYS A 260 -13.98 3.70 -0.61
CA CYS A 260 -14.37 3.32 0.74
C CYS A 260 -13.89 1.90 1.09
N TRP A 261 -14.23 0.89 0.28
CA TRP A 261 -13.86 -0.51 0.57
C TRP A 261 -12.35 -0.75 0.50
N LEU A 262 -11.64 -0.13 -0.43
CA LEU A 262 -10.18 -0.23 -0.50
C LEU A 262 -9.51 0.38 0.73
N THR A 263 -9.99 1.54 1.18
CA THR A 263 -9.50 2.23 2.38
C THR A 263 -9.80 1.41 3.64
N ALA A 264 -11.03 0.90 3.78
CA ALA A 264 -11.43 0.05 4.89
C ALA A 264 -10.54 -1.20 4.98
N GLY A 265 -10.27 -1.85 3.83
CA GLY A 265 -9.33 -2.95 3.74
C GLY A 265 -7.94 -2.55 4.23
N SER A 266 -7.39 -1.43 3.75
CA SER A 266 -6.05 -0.98 4.17
C SER A 266 -5.97 -0.75 5.69
N MET A 267 -6.95 -0.04 6.24
CA MET A 267 -7.02 0.27 7.68
C MET A 267 -7.15 -0.99 8.55
N ILE A 268 -7.92 -2.00 8.11
CA ILE A 268 -7.99 -3.30 8.78
C ILE A 268 -6.62 -3.97 8.79
N GLY A 269 -5.92 -3.97 7.64
CA GLY A 269 -4.61 -4.57 7.51
C GLY A 269 -3.57 -3.92 8.42
N ASP A 270 -3.62 -2.60 8.57
CA ASP A 270 -2.70 -1.85 9.43
C ASP A 270 -3.04 -2.07 10.92
N LEU A 271 -4.33 -2.04 11.28
CA LEU A 271 -4.80 -2.36 12.63
C LEU A 271 -4.36 -3.77 13.08
N CYS A 272 -4.39 -4.75 12.16
CA CYS A 272 -4.04 -6.13 12.50
C CYS A 272 -2.55 -6.45 12.49
N LYS A 273 -1.72 -5.50 12.05
CA LYS A 273 -0.25 -5.51 12.22
C LYS A 273 0.19 -4.77 13.48
N GLU A 274 -0.62 -3.83 13.96
CA GLU A 274 -0.29 -2.97 15.08
C GLU A 274 -0.18 -3.73 16.42
N THR A 275 0.90 -3.47 17.15
CA THR A 275 1.13 -3.97 18.51
C THR A 275 1.55 -2.83 19.43
N VAL A 276 0.97 -2.78 20.63
CA VAL A 276 1.22 -1.72 21.62
C VAL A 276 1.57 -2.38 22.95
N ARG A 277 2.80 -2.17 23.45
CA ARG A 277 3.31 -2.78 24.69
C ARG A 277 3.01 -4.29 24.74
N ASP A 278 3.38 -5.00 23.68
CA ASP A 278 3.13 -6.45 23.47
C ASP A 278 1.66 -6.89 23.36
N HIS A 279 0.71 -5.96 23.39
CA HIS A 279 -0.70 -6.25 23.17
C HIS A 279 -1.07 -6.07 21.70
N LYS A 280 -1.61 -7.13 21.09
CA LYS A 280 -2.12 -7.10 19.71
C LYS A 280 -3.41 -6.28 19.66
N MET A 281 -3.46 -5.25 18.84
CA MET A 281 -4.65 -4.40 18.67
C MET A 281 -5.82 -5.14 17.98
N CYS A 282 -5.50 -6.18 17.23
CA CYS A 282 -6.45 -7.02 16.51
C CYS A 282 -6.41 -8.47 17.03
N PRO A 283 -7.04 -8.78 18.17
CA PRO A 283 -7.22 -10.15 18.63
C PRO A 283 -8.08 -10.96 17.65
N ARG A 284 -8.06 -12.29 17.81
CA ARG A 284 -8.75 -13.22 16.90
C ARG A 284 -10.23 -12.89 16.66
N GLN A 285 -10.97 -12.51 17.69
CA GLN A 285 -12.38 -12.13 17.57
C GLN A 285 -12.61 -10.95 16.62
N LYS A 286 -11.73 -9.93 16.66
CA LYS A 286 -11.80 -8.79 15.73
C LYS A 286 -11.42 -9.21 14.31
N LYS A 287 -10.41 -10.07 14.15
CA LYS A 287 -10.07 -10.65 12.84
C LYS A 287 -11.27 -11.38 12.22
N GLU A 288 -11.98 -12.18 13.00
CA GLU A 288 -13.18 -12.91 12.55
C GLU A 288 -14.32 -11.94 12.18
N LYS A 289 -14.55 -10.87 12.96
CA LYS A 289 -15.54 -9.82 12.63
C LYS A 289 -15.24 -9.15 11.28
N TYR A 290 -14.00 -8.73 11.07
CA TYR A 290 -13.60 -8.02 9.85
C TYR A 290 -13.54 -8.96 8.64
N GLU A 291 -13.03 -10.18 8.82
CA GLU A 291 -13.05 -11.22 7.79
C GLU A 291 -14.47 -11.49 7.31
N LYS A 292 -15.41 -11.72 8.23
CA LYS A 292 -16.81 -11.95 7.89
C LYS A 292 -17.40 -10.78 7.10
N THR A 293 -17.13 -9.55 7.54
CA THR A 293 -17.63 -8.34 6.88
C THR A 293 -17.12 -8.22 5.44
N LEU A 294 -15.82 -8.41 5.22
CA LEU A 294 -15.22 -8.35 3.89
C LEU A 294 -15.67 -9.51 3.00
N TRP A 295 -15.82 -10.70 3.58
CA TRP A 295 -16.27 -11.88 2.85
C TRP A 295 -17.74 -11.78 2.43
N THR A 296 -18.60 -11.22 3.27
CA THR A 296 -19.99 -10.91 2.89
C THR A 296 -20.03 -10.03 1.64
N GLN A 297 -19.15 -9.02 1.54
CA GLN A 297 -19.08 -8.17 0.36
C GLN A 297 -18.73 -8.95 -0.92
N PHE A 298 -17.87 -9.97 -0.82
CA PHE A 298 -17.56 -10.83 -1.97
C PHE A 298 -18.73 -11.75 -2.34
N THR A 299 -19.41 -12.34 -1.36
CA THR A 299 -20.53 -13.26 -1.61
C THR A 299 -21.79 -12.58 -2.10
N SER A 300 -22.02 -11.33 -1.67
CA SER A 300 -23.19 -10.52 -2.06
C SER A 300 -22.99 -9.78 -3.38
N ALA A 301 -21.77 -9.77 -3.93
CA ALA A 301 -21.46 -9.11 -5.20
C ALA A 301 -22.15 -9.81 -6.38
N GLU A 302 -22.88 -9.05 -7.19
CA GLU A 302 -23.66 -9.58 -8.31
C GLU A 302 -22.80 -9.66 -9.57
N ASN A 303 -22.05 -8.59 -9.86
CA ASN A 303 -21.24 -8.48 -11.07
C ASN A 303 -19.76 -8.81 -10.85
N GLN A 304 -19.04 -9.03 -11.95
CA GLN A 304 -17.62 -9.38 -11.92
C GLN A 304 -16.76 -8.28 -11.28
N TYR A 305 -17.09 -7.01 -11.52
CA TYR A 305 -16.35 -5.87 -10.96
C TYR A 305 -16.45 -5.82 -9.43
N GLU A 306 -17.64 -5.96 -8.86
CA GLU A 306 -17.87 -5.96 -7.41
C GLU A 306 -17.15 -7.12 -6.73
N LYS A 307 -17.13 -8.31 -7.35
CA LYS A 307 -16.33 -9.45 -6.85
C LYS A 307 -14.85 -9.11 -6.83
N ILE A 308 -14.34 -8.48 -7.88
CA ILE A 308 -12.94 -8.04 -7.94
C ILE A 308 -12.67 -6.98 -6.89
N LEU A 309 -13.54 -5.97 -6.73
CA LEU A 309 -13.40 -4.93 -5.71
C LEU A 309 -13.36 -5.53 -4.30
N ALA A 310 -14.23 -6.50 -4.00
CA ALA A 310 -14.22 -7.20 -2.73
C ALA A 310 -12.90 -7.97 -2.51
N LEU A 311 -12.39 -8.68 -3.53
CA LEU A 311 -11.08 -9.34 -3.48
C LEU A 311 -9.93 -8.34 -3.27
N LYS A 312 -10.00 -7.15 -3.87
CA LYS A 312 -9.02 -6.07 -3.69
C LYS A 312 -9.04 -5.52 -2.27
N ALA A 313 -10.23 -5.33 -1.69
CA ALA A 313 -10.39 -4.94 -0.29
C ALA A 313 -9.88 -6.02 0.68
N ILE A 314 -10.17 -7.30 0.41
CA ILE A 314 -9.63 -8.46 1.17
C ILE A 314 -8.10 -8.49 1.07
N GLY A 315 -7.56 -8.25 -0.14
CA GLY A 315 -6.12 -8.19 -0.37
C GLY A 315 -5.44 -7.04 0.37
N ASN A 316 -6.08 -5.87 0.45
CA ASN A 316 -5.62 -4.76 1.30
C ASN A 316 -5.69 -5.14 2.78
N ALA A 317 -6.75 -5.80 3.25
CA ALA A 317 -6.88 -6.20 4.65
C ALA A 317 -5.85 -7.23 5.09
N ALA A 318 -5.35 -8.06 4.17
CA ALA A 318 -4.30 -9.04 4.45
C ALA A 318 -4.58 -9.87 5.72
N ASN A 319 -5.83 -10.25 5.93
CA ASN A 319 -6.24 -11.02 7.09
C ASN A 319 -5.85 -12.49 6.87
N ASP A 320 -5.09 -13.06 7.81
CA ASP A 320 -4.61 -14.44 7.77
C ASP A 320 -5.76 -15.46 7.71
N LEU A 321 -6.93 -15.14 8.28
CA LEU A 321 -8.12 -15.98 8.21
C LEU A 321 -8.73 -16.05 6.81
N SER A 322 -8.59 -14.99 6.00
CA SER A 322 -9.15 -14.93 4.63
C SER A 322 -8.48 -15.91 3.67
N VAL A 323 -7.28 -16.40 3.99
CA VAL A 323 -6.52 -17.32 3.13
C VAL A 323 -7.27 -18.62 2.85
N ILE A 324 -8.06 -19.11 3.80
CA ILE A 324 -8.86 -20.34 3.62
C ILE A 324 -9.92 -20.12 2.53
N ASN A 325 -10.62 -18.99 2.61
CA ASN A 325 -11.66 -18.61 1.67
C ASN A 325 -11.09 -18.26 0.29
N LEU A 326 -9.96 -17.56 0.26
CA LEU A 326 -9.22 -17.30 -0.98
C LEU A 326 -8.73 -18.58 -1.65
N GLU A 327 -8.21 -19.55 -0.89
CA GLU A 327 -7.78 -20.84 -1.43
C GLU A 327 -8.93 -21.58 -2.14
N ASN A 328 -10.14 -21.52 -1.58
CA ASN A 328 -11.33 -22.10 -2.21
C ASN A 328 -11.65 -21.44 -3.54
N VAL A 329 -11.66 -20.10 -3.60
CA VAL A 329 -11.92 -19.34 -4.84
C VAL A 329 -10.86 -19.63 -5.90
N ILE A 330 -9.59 -19.67 -5.49
CA ILE A 330 -8.46 -19.93 -6.39
C ILE A 330 -8.57 -21.32 -7.03
N ARG A 331 -8.98 -22.34 -6.26
CA ARG A 331 -9.06 -23.73 -6.72
C ARG A 331 -10.33 -24.05 -7.50
N ASP A 332 -11.40 -23.28 -7.33
CA ASP A 332 -12.69 -23.56 -7.94
C ASP A 332 -12.73 -23.11 -9.42
N PRO A 333 -12.79 -24.05 -10.39
CA PRO A 333 -12.85 -23.70 -11.80
C PRO A 333 -14.21 -23.10 -12.22
N ARG A 334 -15.21 -23.07 -11.32
CA ARG A 334 -16.49 -22.38 -11.55
C ARG A 334 -16.37 -20.86 -11.39
N HIS A 335 -15.25 -20.35 -10.93
CA HIS A 335 -14.97 -18.91 -11.01
C HIS A 335 -14.25 -18.59 -12.32
N SER A 336 -14.58 -17.42 -12.91
CA SER A 336 -13.86 -16.93 -14.09
C SER A 336 -12.37 -16.79 -13.79
N SER A 337 -11.54 -16.92 -14.83
CA SER A 337 -10.08 -16.85 -14.70
C SER A 337 -9.62 -15.55 -14.04
N ILE A 338 -10.27 -14.43 -14.36
CA ILE A 338 -9.94 -13.12 -13.77
C ILE A 338 -10.25 -13.06 -12.27
N ILE A 339 -11.35 -13.65 -11.80
CA ILE A 339 -11.68 -13.73 -10.36
C ILE A 339 -10.62 -14.55 -9.65
N ARG A 340 -10.21 -15.68 -10.24
CA ARG A 340 -9.16 -16.56 -9.67
C ARG A 340 -7.80 -15.85 -9.63
N ILE A 341 -7.43 -15.11 -10.68
CA ILE A 341 -6.22 -14.27 -10.75
C ILE A 341 -6.24 -13.22 -9.63
N HIS A 342 -7.35 -12.52 -9.45
CA HIS A 342 -7.47 -11.52 -8.37
C HIS A 342 -7.51 -12.14 -6.97
N ALA A 343 -7.99 -13.37 -6.82
CA ALA A 343 -7.90 -14.10 -5.57
C ALA A 343 -6.45 -14.52 -5.24
N ILE A 344 -5.64 -14.87 -6.25
CA ILE A 344 -4.19 -15.07 -6.08
C ILE A 344 -3.52 -13.75 -5.67
N ASP A 345 -3.83 -12.65 -6.37
CA ASP A 345 -3.29 -11.31 -6.07
C ASP A 345 -3.70 -10.78 -4.69
N ALA A 346 -4.84 -11.23 -4.14
CA ALA A 346 -5.24 -10.91 -2.77
C ALA A 346 -4.29 -11.49 -1.70
N LEU A 347 -3.45 -12.49 -2.04
CA LEU A 347 -2.44 -13.03 -1.13
C LEU A 347 -1.16 -12.16 -1.04
N ARG A 348 -1.04 -11.10 -1.85
CA ARG A 348 0.21 -10.32 -2.02
C ARG A 348 0.80 -9.80 -0.71
N ARG A 349 -0.01 -9.28 0.21
CA ARG A 349 0.45 -8.68 1.48
C ARG A 349 0.83 -9.75 2.51
N LEU A 350 0.39 -10.99 2.31
CA LEU A 350 0.66 -12.14 3.17
C LEU A 350 1.90 -12.94 2.73
N ARG A 351 2.48 -12.64 1.56
CA ARG A 351 3.63 -13.36 0.98
C ARG A 351 4.84 -13.42 1.91
N ASN A 352 5.08 -12.35 2.66
CA ASN A 352 6.20 -12.23 3.60
C ASN A 352 5.87 -12.79 4.99
N GLU A 353 4.58 -12.87 5.35
CA GLU A 353 4.12 -13.31 6.67
C GLU A 353 3.91 -14.83 6.73
N MET A 354 3.46 -15.42 5.62
CA MET A 354 3.19 -16.86 5.52
C MET A 354 3.62 -17.48 4.17
N PRO A 355 4.90 -17.33 3.79
CA PRO A 355 5.40 -17.77 2.48
C PRO A 355 5.13 -19.25 2.21
N ARG A 356 5.35 -20.11 3.21
CA ARG A 356 5.14 -21.58 3.07
C ARG A 356 3.69 -21.96 2.79
N LYS A 357 2.72 -21.28 3.42
CA LYS A 357 1.29 -21.55 3.19
C LYS A 357 0.90 -21.13 1.78
N ILE A 358 1.35 -19.96 1.33
CA ILE A 358 1.11 -19.46 -0.03
C ILE A 358 1.76 -20.38 -1.08
N GLN A 359 3.00 -20.82 -0.85
CA GLN A 359 3.69 -21.78 -1.72
C GLN A 359 2.89 -23.09 -1.86
N ARG A 360 2.36 -23.62 -0.75
CA ARG A 360 1.54 -24.84 -0.76
C ARG A 360 0.24 -24.70 -1.55
N ILE A 361 -0.36 -23.50 -1.55
CA ILE A 361 -1.60 -23.21 -2.31
C ILE A 361 -1.30 -23.13 -3.80
N LEU A 362 -0.25 -22.39 -4.18
CA LEU A 362 -0.01 -21.98 -5.56
C LEU A 362 0.83 -22.96 -6.38
N LEU A 363 1.71 -23.73 -5.75
CA LEU A 363 2.57 -24.67 -6.46
C LEU A 363 1.78 -25.74 -7.24
N PRO A 364 0.72 -26.38 -6.68
CA PRO A 364 -0.10 -27.31 -7.45
C PRO A 364 -0.78 -26.68 -8.67
N ILE A 365 -1.17 -25.40 -8.58
CA ILE A 365 -1.82 -24.67 -9.67
C ILE A 365 -0.82 -24.45 -10.79
N PHE A 366 0.39 -23.98 -10.46
CA PHE A 366 1.46 -23.83 -11.44
C PHE A 366 1.82 -25.16 -12.10
N LYS A 367 1.90 -26.25 -11.33
CA LYS A 367 2.25 -27.59 -11.84
C LYS A 367 1.20 -28.22 -12.75
N ASN A 368 -0.06 -27.79 -12.65
CA ASN A 368 -1.12 -28.31 -13.48
C ASN A 368 -1.03 -27.76 -14.92
N THR A 369 -0.44 -28.53 -15.85
CA THR A 369 -0.31 -28.13 -17.25
C THR A 369 -1.65 -28.01 -17.99
N MET A 370 -2.75 -28.51 -17.41
CA MET A 370 -4.10 -28.36 -17.95
C MET A 370 -4.82 -27.11 -17.44
N GLU A 371 -4.22 -26.37 -16.51
CA GLU A 371 -4.77 -25.11 -16.01
C GLU A 371 -4.53 -23.97 -17.02
N ILE A 372 -5.40 -22.96 -16.97
CA ILE A 372 -5.36 -21.76 -17.80
C ILE A 372 -3.98 -21.07 -17.66
N PRO A 373 -3.24 -20.81 -18.76
CA PRO A 373 -1.88 -20.24 -18.73
C PRO A 373 -1.75 -18.97 -17.87
N GLU A 374 -2.70 -18.05 -17.94
CA GLU A 374 -2.72 -16.79 -17.21
C GLU A 374 -2.81 -17.00 -15.69
N VAL A 375 -3.63 -17.96 -15.25
CA VAL A 375 -3.75 -18.34 -13.84
C VAL A 375 -2.43 -18.95 -13.35
N ARG A 376 -1.78 -19.78 -14.17
CA ARG A 376 -0.49 -20.40 -13.86
C ARG A 376 0.66 -19.38 -13.78
N MET A 377 0.72 -18.44 -14.72
CA MET A 377 1.71 -17.36 -14.72
C MET A 377 1.52 -16.44 -13.50
N THR A 378 0.28 -16.12 -13.14
CA THR A 378 -0.03 -15.36 -11.92
C THR A 378 0.39 -16.12 -10.66
N ALA A 379 0.08 -17.42 -10.58
CA ALA A 379 0.51 -18.28 -9.47
C ALA A 379 2.04 -18.32 -9.36
N PHE A 380 2.75 -18.44 -10.48
CA PHE A 380 4.21 -18.39 -10.54
C PHE A 380 4.77 -17.04 -10.06
N SER A 381 4.23 -15.91 -10.54
CA SER A 381 4.66 -14.58 -10.10
C SER A 381 4.56 -14.41 -8.59
N MET A 382 3.44 -14.85 -7.99
CA MET A 382 3.25 -14.81 -6.54
C MET A 382 4.16 -15.81 -5.80
N LEU A 383 4.37 -17.02 -6.34
CA LEU A 383 5.32 -18.00 -5.79
C LEU A 383 6.72 -17.43 -5.68
N ILE A 384 7.23 -16.83 -6.76
CA ILE A 384 8.57 -16.25 -6.79
C ILE A 384 8.67 -15.03 -5.87
N ALA A 385 7.60 -14.23 -5.75
CA ALA A 385 7.54 -13.13 -4.80
C ALA A 385 7.59 -13.55 -3.32
N THR A 386 7.46 -14.85 -3.01
CA THR A 386 7.67 -15.39 -1.65
C THR A 386 9.14 -15.69 -1.32
N PHE A 387 10.08 -15.42 -2.24
CA PHE A 387 11.50 -15.80 -2.12
C PHE A 387 11.68 -17.30 -1.78
N PRO A 388 11.21 -18.20 -2.65
CA PRO A 388 11.14 -19.62 -2.34
C PRO A 388 12.51 -20.29 -2.21
N GLU A 389 12.58 -21.32 -1.37
CA GLU A 389 13.78 -22.15 -1.20
C GLU A 389 14.09 -22.97 -2.46
N LYS A 390 15.35 -23.42 -2.58
CA LYS A 390 15.86 -24.21 -3.72
C LYS A 390 14.92 -25.35 -4.14
N VAL A 391 14.38 -26.09 -3.18
CA VAL A 391 13.50 -27.25 -3.46
C VAL A 391 12.28 -26.86 -4.29
N ILE A 392 11.70 -25.69 -4.03
CA ILE A 392 10.54 -25.19 -4.78
C ILE A 392 10.98 -24.71 -6.16
N LEU A 393 12.13 -24.04 -6.27
CA LEU A 393 12.71 -23.63 -7.56
C LEU A 393 13.02 -24.85 -8.46
N ASP A 394 13.56 -25.93 -7.88
CA ASP A 394 13.82 -27.18 -8.59
C ASP A 394 12.52 -27.82 -9.10
N GLN A 395 11.45 -27.80 -8.30
CA GLN A 395 10.14 -28.29 -8.75
C GLN A 395 9.53 -27.44 -9.88
N ILE A 396 9.67 -26.12 -9.80
CA ILE A 396 9.23 -25.23 -10.88
C ILE A 396 10.01 -25.56 -12.16
N THR A 397 11.34 -25.65 -12.05
CA THR A 397 12.24 -25.98 -13.17
C THR A 397 11.91 -27.34 -13.79
N TYR A 398 11.66 -28.36 -12.96
CA TYR A 398 11.23 -29.67 -13.43
C TYR A 398 9.93 -29.61 -14.23
N THR A 399 8.96 -28.82 -13.75
CA THR A 399 7.67 -28.62 -14.44
C THR A 399 7.86 -27.99 -15.83
N LEU A 400 8.84 -27.09 -15.99
CA LEU A 400 9.15 -26.46 -17.28
C LEU A 400 9.62 -27.43 -18.36
N HIS A 401 10.17 -28.59 -17.98
CA HIS A 401 10.59 -29.61 -18.95
C HIS A 401 9.39 -30.23 -19.68
N SER A 402 8.27 -30.40 -18.97
CA SER A 402 7.00 -30.90 -19.51
C SER A 402 5.99 -29.80 -19.85
N GLU A 403 6.43 -28.54 -19.87
CA GLU A 403 5.54 -27.40 -20.15
C GLU A 403 5.12 -27.38 -21.62
N ARG A 404 3.81 -27.35 -21.85
CA ARG A 404 3.21 -27.32 -23.19
C ARG A 404 2.98 -25.91 -23.71
N SER A 405 2.74 -24.96 -22.80
CA SER A 405 2.49 -23.57 -23.17
C SER A 405 3.80 -22.81 -23.33
N ASN A 406 4.09 -22.38 -24.57
CA ASN A 406 5.24 -21.51 -24.86
C ASN A 406 5.17 -20.18 -24.09
N HIS A 407 3.97 -19.65 -23.84
CA HIS A 407 3.76 -18.43 -23.06
C HIS A 407 4.23 -18.60 -21.61
N VAL A 408 3.79 -19.67 -20.94
CA VAL A 408 4.19 -19.97 -19.55
C VAL A 408 5.70 -20.18 -19.49
N LYS A 409 6.23 -20.97 -20.42
CA LYS A 409 7.67 -21.28 -20.49
C LYS A 409 8.51 -20.02 -20.70
N SER A 410 8.15 -19.18 -21.67
CA SER A 410 8.86 -17.93 -21.95
C SER A 410 8.79 -16.97 -20.76
N PHE A 411 7.60 -16.76 -20.18
CA PHE A 411 7.41 -15.89 -19.03
C PHE A 411 8.29 -16.30 -17.83
N VAL A 412 8.28 -17.59 -17.47
CA VAL A 412 9.07 -18.12 -16.35
C VAL A 412 10.57 -17.92 -16.58
N LEU A 413 11.06 -18.26 -17.78
CA LEU A 413 12.48 -18.11 -18.10
C LEU A 413 12.92 -16.64 -18.14
N ARG A 414 12.06 -15.71 -18.58
CA ARG A 414 12.33 -14.26 -18.55
C ARG A 414 12.45 -13.75 -17.11
N VAL A 415 11.56 -14.18 -16.22
CA VAL A 415 11.63 -13.84 -14.80
C VAL A 415 12.91 -14.44 -14.17
N TYR A 416 13.24 -15.70 -14.47
CA TYR A 416 14.47 -16.32 -13.99
C TYR A 416 15.71 -15.56 -14.44
N ASN A 417 15.77 -15.18 -15.72
CA ASN A 417 16.88 -14.41 -16.26
C ASN A 417 17.06 -13.08 -15.52
N SER A 418 15.98 -12.31 -15.37
CA SER A 418 16.00 -11.02 -14.67
C SER A 418 16.45 -11.14 -13.20
N LEU A 419 15.93 -12.14 -12.48
CA LEU A 419 16.30 -12.37 -11.07
C LEU A 419 17.72 -12.92 -10.90
N SER A 420 18.21 -13.70 -11.86
CA SER A 420 19.55 -14.29 -11.82
C SER A 420 20.69 -13.25 -11.89
N THR A 421 20.38 -12.06 -12.39
CA THR A 421 21.29 -10.92 -12.52
C THR A 421 20.96 -9.79 -11.54
N SER A 422 20.04 -10.00 -10.59
CA SER A 422 19.60 -8.96 -9.68
C SER A 422 20.68 -8.56 -8.69
N VAL A 423 20.72 -7.26 -8.39
CA VAL A 423 21.58 -6.65 -7.35
C VAL A 423 20.91 -6.62 -5.98
N ILE A 424 19.61 -6.90 -5.91
CA ILE A 424 18.81 -6.87 -4.67
C ILE A 424 19.27 -8.03 -3.75
N PRO A 425 19.63 -7.75 -2.49
CA PRO A 425 20.20 -8.77 -1.58
C PRO A 425 19.35 -10.03 -1.42
N GLU A 426 18.04 -9.88 -1.24
CA GLU A 426 17.10 -10.99 -1.05
C GLU A 426 16.98 -11.89 -2.27
N GLU A 427 17.08 -11.31 -3.46
CA GLU A 427 17.01 -12.06 -4.73
C GLU A 427 18.35 -12.74 -5.04
N ARG A 428 19.46 -12.17 -4.57
CA ARG A 428 20.83 -12.70 -4.78
C ARG A 428 21.03 -14.09 -4.19
N GLU A 429 20.33 -14.44 -3.12
CA GLU A 429 20.35 -15.80 -2.54
C GLU A 429 19.82 -16.85 -3.54
N MET A 430 18.84 -16.50 -4.37
CA MET A 430 18.24 -17.41 -5.36
C MET A 430 19.02 -17.43 -6.68
N ALA A 431 19.78 -16.38 -6.99
CA ALA A 431 20.43 -16.19 -8.29
C ALA A 431 21.29 -17.37 -8.78
N PRO A 432 22.14 -18.04 -7.97
CA PRO A 432 22.91 -19.20 -8.43
C PRO A 432 22.03 -20.37 -8.89
N HIS A 433 20.93 -20.61 -8.19
CA HIS A 433 19.96 -21.66 -8.51
C HIS A 433 19.23 -21.35 -9.81
N LEU A 434 18.81 -20.08 -9.99
CA LEU A 434 18.15 -19.63 -11.21
C LEU A 434 19.07 -19.72 -12.43
N ARG A 435 20.37 -19.38 -12.30
CA ARG A 435 21.35 -19.56 -13.39
C ARG A 435 21.46 -21.03 -13.81
N THR A 436 21.50 -21.94 -12.84
CA THR A 436 21.53 -23.38 -13.12
C THR A 436 20.25 -23.82 -13.84
N ALA A 437 19.08 -23.39 -13.36
CA ALA A 437 17.80 -23.68 -14.00
C ALA A 437 17.72 -23.19 -15.46
N LEU A 438 18.24 -21.99 -15.73
CA LEU A 438 18.31 -21.43 -17.08
C LEU A 438 19.20 -22.26 -18.02
N THR A 439 20.36 -22.72 -17.54
CA THR A 439 21.26 -23.58 -18.34
C THR A 439 20.61 -24.93 -18.67
N LEU A 440 19.83 -25.49 -17.75
CA LEU A 440 19.13 -26.76 -17.95
C LEU A 440 17.94 -26.62 -18.91
N ALA A 441 17.28 -25.47 -18.92
CA ALA A 441 16.10 -25.26 -19.75
C ALA A 441 16.40 -25.27 -21.26
N ASN A 442 17.60 -24.87 -21.69
CA ASN A 442 18.12 -24.91 -23.07
C ASN A 442 17.07 -24.65 -24.19
N VAL A 443 16.36 -23.51 -24.12
CA VAL A 443 15.23 -23.19 -25.01
C VAL A 443 15.38 -21.81 -25.63
N ASN A 444 15.06 -21.71 -26.93
CA ASN A 444 14.90 -20.44 -27.63
C ASN A 444 13.69 -19.70 -27.06
N LEU A 445 13.92 -18.52 -26.48
CA LEU A 445 12.89 -17.69 -25.88
C LEU A 445 12.04 -17.04 -26.97
N ASP A 446 10.78 -17.44 -27.07
CA ASP A 446 9.77 -16.71 -27.84
C ASP A 446 9.53 -15.31 -27.23
N MET A 447 9.14 -14.34 -28.06
CA MET A 447 8.95 -12.94 -27.70
C MET A 447 7.54 -12.62 -27.18
N SER A 448 6.66 -13.62 -27.05
CA SER A 448 5.25 -13.43 -26.69
C SER A 448 5.04 -12.83 -25.29
N CYS A 449 5.32 -13.57 -24.21
CA CYS A 449 5.25 -13.01 -22.85
C CYS A 449 6.60 -12.45 -22.41
N GLN A 450 6.62 -11.20 -21.92
CA GLN A 450 7.86 -10.50 -21.57
C GLN A 450 7.89 -10.06 -20.12
N TYR A 451 9.08 -10.08 -19.54
CA TYR A 451 9.39 -9.46 -18.27
C TYR A 451 10.75 -8.78 -18.39
N HIS A 452 10.79 -7.48 -18.13
CA HIS A 452 11.99 -6.66 -18.15
C HIS A 452 12.12 -5.94 -16.82
N ARG A 453 13.34 -5.90 -16.28
CA ARG A 453 13.69 -5.08 -15.13
C ARG A 453 14.83 -4.16 -15.50
N ILE A 454 14.64 -2.86 -15.31
CA ILE A 454 15.61 -1.81 -15.62
C ILE A 454 16.09 -1.22 -14.28
N PRO A 455 17.33 -1.51 -13.86
CA PRO A 455 17.86 -0.99 -12.60
C PRO A 455 18.42 0.44 -12.76
N LEU A 456 17.98 1.35 -11.91
CA LEU A 456 18.61 2.64 -11.64
C LEU A 456 19.24 2.55 -10.24
N TYR A 457 20.45 1.99 -10.17
CA TYR A 457 21.10 1.60 -8.92
C TYR A 457 22.47 2.25 -8.76
N SER A 458 22.74 2.80 -7.59
CA SER A 458 24.05 3.32 -7.19
C SER A 458 24.79 2.28 -6.37
N GLY A 459 25.92 1.81 -6.88
CA GLY A 459 26.79 0.87 -6.15
C GLY A 459 27.49 1.49 -4.94
N GLU A 460 27.64 2.81 -4.89
CA GLU A 460 28.30 3.50 -3.78
C GLU A 460 27.40 3.59 -2.54
N SER A 461 26.15 4.03 -2.72
CA SER A 461 25.16 4.10 -1.64
C SER A 461 24.46 2.76 -1.37
N GLN A 462 24.57 1.78 -2.28
CA GLN A 462 23.79 0.53 -2.27
C GLN A 462 22.27 0.78 -2.31
N GLU A 463 21.87 1.84 -3.00
CA GLU A 463 20.47 2.25 -3.13
C GLU A 463 20.06 2.32 -4.60
N GLY A 464 18.77 2.12 -4.87
CA GLY A 464 18.27 2.25 -6.21
C GLY A 464 16.78 2.02 -6.38
N VAL A 465 16.34 2.31 -7.60
CA VAL A 465 14.97 2.16 -8.06
C VAL A 465 14.98 1.19 -9.25
N PHE A 466 14.01 0.28 -9.29
CA PHE A 466 13.94 -0.74 -10.34
C PHE A 466 12.60 -0.64 -11.06
N LEU A 467 12.64 -0.33 -12.35
CA LEU A 467 11.44 -0.33 -13.20
C LEU A 467 11.20 -1.73 -13.75
N ASN A 468 10.08 -2.33 -13.37
CA ASN A 468 9.63 -3.63 -13.86
C ASN A 468 8.53 -3.42 -14.91
N LEU A 469 8.65 -4.09 -16.04
CA LEU A 469 7.65 -4.13 -17.10
C LEU A 469 7.31 -5.60 -17.38
N ALA A 470 6.02 -5.95 -17.34
CA ALA A 470 5.57 -7.31 -17.65
C ALA A 470 4.39 -7.28 -18.62
N SER A 471 4.41 -8.18 -19.60
CA SER A 471 3.30 -8.43 -20.51
C SER A 471 2.98 -9.93 -20.55
N ILE A 472 1.71 -10.25 -20.34
CA ILE A 472 1.19 -11.61 -20.35
C ILE A 472 0.14 -11.69 -21.45
N PHE A 473 0.37 -12.60 -22.40
CA PHE A 473 -0.54 -12.92 -23.49
C PHE A 473 -1.22 -14.27 -23.26
N SER A 474 -2.42 -14.43 -23.79
CA SER A 474 -3.04 -15.74 -23.92
C SER A 474 -2.52 -16.44 -25.18
N THR A 475 -2.84 -17.73 -25.31
CA THR A 475 -2.53 -18.52 -26.52
C THR A 475 -3.38 -18.15 -27.73
N THR A 476 -4.51 -17.48 -27.53
CA THR A 476 -5.51 -17.22 -28.59
C THR A 476 -5.54 -15.77 -29.03
N ASP A 477 -4.95 -14.86 -28.27
CA ASP A 477 -5.23 -13.43 -28.39
C ASP A 477 -4.02 -12.63 -28.85
N GLY A 478 -4.24 -11.71 -29.79
CA GLY A 478 -3.21 -10.77 -30.28
C GLY A 478 -2.95 -9.58 -29.35
N ILE A 479 -3.68 -9.48 -28.23
CA ILE A 479 -3.59 -8.38 -27.26
C ILE A 479 -3.22 -8.97 -25.88
N PRO A 480 -2.38 -8.30 -25.07
CA PRO A 480 -2.05 -8.78 -23.73
C PRO A 480 -3.30 -8.95 -22.86
N LYS A 481 -3.39 -10.06 -22.12
CA LYS A 481 -4.36 -10.25 -21.02
C LYS A 481 -4.00 -9.42 -19.80
N HIS A 482 -2.71 -9.23 -19.57
CA HIS A 482 -2.21 -8.41 -18.48
C HIS A 482 -0.97 -7.63 -18.91
N LEU A 483 -0.93 -6.35 -18.56
CA LEU A 483 0.22 -5.47 -18.71
C LEU A 483 0.46 -4.81 -17.36
N SER A 484 1.69 -4.84 -16.86
CA SER A 484 2.05 -4.18 -15.61
C SER A 484 3.34 -3.39 -15.74
N ALA A 485 3.34 -2.20 -15.16
CA ALA A 485 4.53 -1.42 -14.87
C ALA A 485 4.62 -1.22 -13.36
N SER A 486 5.72 -1.61 -12.73
CA SER A 486 5.94 -1.37 -11.31
C SER A 486 7.33 -0.83 -11.03
N ILE A 487 7.43 -0.13 -9.90
CA ILE A 487 8.66 0.45 -9.39
C ILE A 487 8.94 -0.25 -8.07
N ASP A 488 10.05 -0.97 -7.99
CA ASP A 488 10.62 -1.42 -6.72
C ASP A 488 11.62 -0.37 -6.21
N SER A 489 11.76 -0.24 -4.90
CA SER A 489 12.73 0.66 -4.29
C SER A 489 13.61 -0.07 -3.29
N LEU A 490 14.89 0.30 -3.24
CA LEU A 490 15.87 -0.17 -2.27
C LEU A 490 16.56 1.06 -1.71
N PHE A 491 16.16 1.47 -0.51
CA PHE A 491 16.73 2.62 0.20
C PHE A 491 16.99 2.23 1.64
N ASN A 492 18.11 2.67 2.22
CA ASN A 492 18.51 2.32 3.58
C ASN A 492 18.46 0.80 3.84
N GLY A 493 18.88 -0.02 2.87
CA GLY A 493 18.82 -1.49 2.96
C GLY A 493 17.40 -2.08 3.06
N LEU A 494 16.35 -1.28 2.88
CA LEU A 494 14.96 -1.72 2.86
C LEU A 494 14.51 -1.89 1.41
N PHE A 495 14.32 -3.15 1.02
CA PHE A 495 13.71 -3.48 -0.27
C PHE A 495 12.18 -3.44 -0.19
N GLU A 496 11.57 -2.52 -0.93
CA GLU A 496 10.12 -2.39 -1.08
C GLU A 496 9.69 -2.76 -2.51
N LYS A 497 9.27 -4.01 -2.67
CA LYS A 497 8.67 -4.50 -3.92
C LYS A 497 7.34 -3.79 -4.19
N ASP A 498 7.11 -3.40 -5.43
CA ASP A 498 5.89 -2.73 -5.90
C ASP A 498 5.54 -1.47 -5.07
N THR A 499 6.55 -0.61 -4.89
CA THR A 499 6.38 0.72 -4.25
C THR A 499 5.27 1.51 -4.92
N VAL A 500 5.28 1.53 -6.25
CA VAL A 500 4.17 2.01 -7.09
C VAL A 500 3.99 1.03 -8.24
N SER A 501 2.77 0.59 -8.51
CA SER A 501 2.47 -0.26 -9.65
C SER A 501 1.17 0.14 -10.33
N VAL A 502 1.21 0.16 -11.66
CA VAL A 502 0.05 0.31 -12.52
C VAL A 502 -0.10 -0.95 -13.34
N SER A 503 -1.29 -1.51 -13.39
CA SER A 503 -1.56 -2.69 -14.20
C SER A 503 -2.88 -2.58 -14.95
N LEU A 504 -2.89 -3.04 -16.19
CA LEU A 504 -4.07 -3.26 -17.00
C LEU A 504 -4.32 -4.78 -17.07
N SER A 505 -5.53 -5.21 -16.76
CA SER A 505 -5.98 -6.59 -16.96
C SER A 505 -7.22 -6.60 -17.84
N GLN A 506 -7.38 -7.59 -18.69
CA GLN A 506 -8.57 -7.72 -19.53
C GLN A 506 -9.01 -9.17 -19.70
N GLN A 507 -10.30 -9.34 -19.96
CA GLN A 507 -10.91 -10.59 -20.33
C GLN A 507 -11.88 -10.36 -21.48
N ASN A 508 -11.81 -11.21 -22.50
CA ASN A 508 -12.68 -11.21 -23.69
C ASN A 508 -12.74 -9.85 -24.41
N LEU A 509 -11.73 -8.99 -24.27
CA LEU A 509 -11.70 -7.68 -24.92
C LEU A 509 -11.45 -7.80 -26.44
N GLU A 510 -10.96 -8.95 -26.87
CA GLU A 510 -10.74 -9.32 -28.27
C GLU A 510 -12.04 -9.31 -29.07
N ASP A 511 -13.14 -9.82 -28.51
CA ASP A 511 -14.45 -9.82 -29.17
C ASP A 511 -14.92 -8.40 -29.45
N LEU A 512 -14.63 -7.46 -28.55
CA LEU A 512 -14.93 -6.04 -28.75
C LEU A 512 -14.01 -5.43 -29.81
N TYR A 513 -12.72 -5.75 -29.77
CA TYR A 513 -11.76 -5.31 -30.76
C TYR A 513 -12.12 -5.80 -32.17
N HIS A 514 -12.43 -7.09 -32.33
CA HIS A 514 -12.85 -7.68 -33.60
C HIS A 514 -14.13 -7.04 -34.12
N ARG A 515 -15.15 -6.85 -33.27
CA ARG A 515 -16.39 -6.12 -33.64
C ARG A 515 -16.09 -4.68 -34.07
N PHE A 516 -15.21 -3.99 -33.35
CA PHE A 516 -14.79 -2.63 -33.71
C PHE A 516 -14.07 -2.59 -35.06
N MET A 517 -13.09 -3.49 -35.28
CA MET A 517 -12.34 -3.57 -36.53
C MET A 517 -13.25 -3.93 -37.70
N GLN A 518 -14.17 -4.88 -37.55
CA GLN A 518 -15.15 -5.22 -38.59
C GLN A 518 -16.02 -4.01 -38.96
N ASN A 519 -16.57 -3.31 -37.96
CA ASN A 519 -17.34 -2.08 -38.19
C ASN A 519 -16.50 -1.00 -38.86
N TRP A 520 -15.23 -0.86 -38.49
CA TRP A 520 -14.31 0.10 -39.10
C TRP A 520 -14.00 -0.23 -40.56
N TYR A 521 -13.66 -1.48 -40.87
CA TYR A 521 -13.43 -1.95 -42.24
C TYR A 521 -14.69 -1.78 -43.09
N GLN A 522 -15.88 -2.07 -42.57
CA GLN A 522 -17.15 -1.84 -43.27
C GLN A 522 -17.45 -0.34 -43.52
N MET A 523 -16.96 0.56 -42.66
CA MET A 523 -17.06 2.01 -42.91
C MET A 523 -16.08 2.49 -43.97
N ASP A 524 -14.91 1.86 -44.09
CA ASP A 524 -13.91 2.13 -45.14
C ASP A 524 -14.29 1.50 -46.49
N ASP A 525 -15.06 0.39 -46.47
CA ASP A 525 -15.53 -0.30 -47.68
C ASP A 525 -16.60 0.46 -48.48
N ARG A 526 -17.04 1.63 -48.01
CA ARG A 526 -17.73 2.61 -48.88
C ARG A 526 -16.76 3.31 -49.87
N ARG A 527 -15.46 2.99 -49.85
CA ARG A 527 -14.46 3.54 -50.78
C ARG A 527 -13.68 2.53 -51.63
N SER A 528 -13.86 1.21 -51.51
CA SER A 528 -13.17 0.27 -52.40
C SER A 528 -13.90 -1.06 -52.63
N ILE A 529 -14.81 -1.09 -53.60
CA ILE A 529 -15.30 -2.34 -54.18
C ILE A 529 -14.21 -2.91 -55.10
N ARG A 530 -13.42 -3.87 -54.60
CA ARG A 530 -12.81 -5.00 -55.35
C ARG A 530 -11.77 -5.72 -54.49
N ALA A 531 -12.18 -6.76 -53.75
CA ALA A 531 -11.43 -8.01 -53.56
C ALA A 531 -12.05 -8.89 -52.45
N GLU A 532 -13.23 -9.46 -52.65
CA GLU A 532 -13.70 -10.55 -51.77
C GLU A 532 -14.44 -11.63 -52.56
N ARG A 533 -13.72 -12.68 -52.95
CA ARG A 533 -14.31 -13.96 -53.39
C ARG A 533 -13.56 -15.22 -52.95
N SER A 534 -12.54 -15.16 -52.10
CA SER A 534 -11.75 -16.37 -51.76
C SER A 534 -11.73 -16.80 -50.29
N SER A 535 -12.30 -16.05 -49.34
CA SER A 535 -12.21 -16.39 -47.90
C SER A 535 -13.49 -16.97 -47.27
N ARG A 536 -14.63 -16.94 -47.98
CA ARG A 536 -15.94 -17.35 -47.39
C ARG A 536 -16.23 -18.86 -47.40
N ASN A 537 -15.50 -19.65 -48.19
CA ASN A 537 -15.83 -21.07 -48.35
C ASN A 537 -15.29 -21.96 -47.21
N GLY A 538 -14.24 -21.54 -46.49
CA GLY A 538 -13.64 -22.35 -45.42
C GLY A 538 -14.37 -22.27 -44.08
N GLU A 539 -15.02 -21.14 -43.76
CA GLU A 539 -15.77 -20.97 -42.50
C GLU A 539 -17.11 -21.73 -42.53
N GLN A 540 -17.77 -21.80 -43.69
CA GLN A 540 -19.04 -22.52 -43.85
C GLN A 540 -18.87 -24.06 -43.76
N GLU A 541 -17.72 -24.59 -44.17
CA GLU A 541 -17.39 -26.01 -44.01
C GLU A 541 -17.07 -26.38 -42.55
N LEU A 542 -16.58 -25.45 -41.73
CA LEU A 542 -16.32 -25.71 -40.31
C LEU A 542 -17.60 -25.69 -39.47
N ASP A 543 -18.51 -24.74 -39.74
CA ASP A 543 -19.80 -24.66 -39.04
C ASP A 543 -20.66 -25.91 -39.27
N THR A 544 -20.66 -26.44 -40.50
CA THR A 544 -21.35 -27.71 -40.82
C THR A 544 -20.77 -28.92 -40.10
N ILE A 545 -19.45 -28.95 -39.88
CA ILE A 545 -18.80 -29.99 -39.07
C ILE A 545 -19.16 -29.85 -37.59
N PHE A 546 -19.23 -28.64 -37.04
CA PHE A 546 -19.60 -28.41 -35.63
C PHE A 546 -21.06 -28.79 -35.32
N ASP A 547 -21.98 -28.55 -36.26
CA ASP A 547 -23.39 -28.94 -36.15
C ASP A 547 -23.58 -30.47 -36.19
N ASP A 548 -22.84 -31.17 -37.05
CA ASP A 548 -22.90 -32.64 -37.17
C ASP A 548 -22.41 -33.36 -35.90
N PHE A 549 -21.47 -32.77 -35.15
CA PHE A 549 -20.94 -33.37 -33.92
C PHE A 549 -21.79 -33.10 -32.66
N LYS A 550 -22.92 -32.39 -32.75
CA LYS A 550 -23.77 -32.02 -31.58
C LYS A 550 -22.96 -31.55 -30.36
N ILE A 551 -21.86 -30.83 -30.60
CA ILE A 551 -21.01 -30.32 -29.53
C ILE A 551 -21.74 -29.13 -28.91
N LYS A 552 -22.47 -29.38 -27.82
CA LYS A 552 -22.92 -28.29 -26.96
C LYS A 552 -21.67 -27.65 -26.35
N ALA A 553 -21.34 -26.44 -26.80
CA ALA A 553 -20.39 -25.59 -26.10
C ALA A 553 -20.80 -25.55 -24.62
N ARG A 554 -19.90 -25.95 -23.72
CA ARG A 554 -20.11 -25.72 -22.28
C ARG A 554 -20.39 -24.24 -22.10
N GLU A 555 -21.43 -23.88 -21.34
CA GLU A 555 -21.75 -22.50 -21.00
C GLU A 555 -20.47 -21.79 -20.56
N ALA A 556 -19.90 -21.00 -21.47
CA ALA A 556 -18.70 -20.24 -21.20
C ALA A 556 -19.12 -19.15 -20.23
N PHE A 557 -18.50 -19.15 -19.04
CA PHE A 557 -18.61 -18.07 -18.08
C PHE A 557 -18.51 -16.72 -18.80
N ASP A 558 -19.61 -15.97 -18.73
CA ASP A 558 -19.78 -14.55 -19.09
C ASP A 558 -18.81 -14.03 -20.18
N ARG A 559 -19.25 -14.07 -21.45
CA ARG A 559 -18.49 -13.55 -22.62
C ARG A 559 -18.42 -12.03 -22.66
N THR A 560 -18.78 -11.34 -21.59
CA THR A 560 -18.78 -9.89 -21.54
C THR A 560 -17.34 -9.35 -21.56
N PRO A 561 -17.01 -8.43 -22.49
CA PRO A 561 -15.68 -7.82 -22.54
C PRO A 561 -15.48 -6.96 -21.29
N PHE A 562 -14.39 -7.21 -20.57
CA PHE A 562 -14.08 -6.53 -19.32
C PHE A 562 -12.61 -6.14 -19.27
N GLY A 563 -12.33 -4.86 -19.03
CA GLY A 563 -10.98 -4.38 -18.71
C GLY A 563 -10.91 -3.78 -17.31
N LEU A 564 -9.71 -3.74 -16.74
CA LEU A 564 -9.46 -3.20 -15.41
C LEU A 564 -8.10 -2.51 -15.35
N ILE A 565 -8.10 -1.24 -14.94
CA ILE A 565 -6.88 -0.51 -14.59
C ILE A 565 -6.76 -0.48 -13.07
N ASN A 566 -5.64 -0.96 -12.55
CA ASN A 566 -5.35 -0.96 -11.12
C ASN A 566 -4.12 -0.08 -10.84
N LEU A 567 -4.24 0.82 -9.86
CA LEU A 567 -3.14 1.59 -9.29
C LEU A 567 -2.93 1.13 -7.85
N ARG A 568 -1.70 0.77 -7.54
CA ARG A 568 -1.29 0.27 -6.23
C ARG A 568 -0.04 1.00 -5.75
N ILE A 569 0.01 1.25 -4.45
CA ILE A 569 1.13 1.87 -3.75
C ILE A 569 1.46 0.97 -2.56
N ARG A 570 2.68 0.44 -2.47
CA ARG A 570 3.15 -0.44 -1.37
C ARG A 570 2.21 -1.61 -1.08
N ASP A 571 1.87 -2.38 -2.11
CA ASP A 571 0.91 -3.48 -2.02
C ASP A 571 -0.52 -3.10 -1.59
N ILE A 572 -0.85 -1.81 -1.47
CA ILE A 572 -2.21 -1.32 -1.21
C ILE A 572 -2.82 -0.86 -2.53
N ASP A 573 -3.91 -1.50 -2.94
CA ASP A 573 -4.70 -1.04 -4.08
C ASP A 573 -5.40 0.26 -3.71
N GLN A 574 -5.14 1.32 -4.47
CA GLN A 574 -5.66 2.68 -4.26
C GLN A 574 -6.80 3.00 -5.21
N VAL A 575 -6.74 2.49 -6.44
CA VAL A 575 -7.74 2.72 -7.50
C VAL A 575 -7.87 1.48 -8.37
N VAL A 576 -9.11 1.09 -8.70
CA VAL A 576 -9.48 -0.11 -9.46
C VAL A 576 -10.54 0.27 -10.52
N LEU A 577 -10.12 0.92 -11.61
CA LEU A 577 -11.06 1.43 -12.61
C LEU A 577 -11.53 0.32 -13.56
N PRO A 578 -12.85 0.04 -13.65
CA PRO A 578 -13.38 -0.83 -14.69
C PRO A 578 -13.37 -0.10 -16.04
N LEU A 579 -12.99 -0.82 -17.09
CA LEU A 579 -13.13 -0.43 -18.49
C LEU A 579 -14.27 -1.25 -19.08
N GLY A 580 -15.50 -0.71 -19.01
CA GLY A 580 -16.69 -1.32 -19.59
C GLY A 580 -16.84 -1.05 -21.09
N GLU A 581 -17.77 -1.77 -21.72
CA GLU A 581 -18.11 -1.66 -23.15
C GLU A 581 -18.56 -0.23 -23.56
N GLU A 582 -19.04 0.57 -22.62
CA GLU A 582 -19.51 1.95 -22.84
C GLU A 582 -18.40 2.97 -23.15
N HIS A 583 -17.20 2.80 -22.56
CA HIS A 583 -16.09 3.76 -22.70
C HIS A 583 -15.07 3.35 -23.78
N MET A 584 -15.01 2.05 -24.08
CA MET A 584 -14.01 1.49 -24.99
C MET A 584 -14.13 1.94 -26.45
N PRO A 585 -15.32 2.09 -27.07
CA PRO A 585 -15.44 2.57 -28.45
C PRO A 585 -14.89 3.99 -28.63
N THR A 586 -15.03 4.87 -27.64
CA THR A 586 -14.51 6.24 -27.67
C THR A 586 -13.00 6.26 -27.56
N ILE A 587 -12.44 5.45 -26.64
CA ILE A 587 -11.00 5.29 -26.45
C ILE A 587 -10.36 4.70 -27.72
N LEU A 588 -10.94 3.63 -28.26
CA LEU A 588 -10.46 2.98 -29.49
C LEU A 588 -10.52 3.95 -30.69
N LYS A 589 -11.63 4.66 -30.90
CA LYS A 589 -11.76 5.66 -31.99
C LYS A 589 -10.67 6.73 -31.93
N ALA A 590 -10.36 7.24 -30.74
CA ALA A 590 -9.38 8.30 -30.58
C ALA A 590 -7.94 7.80 -30.84
N ILE A 591 -7.60 6.59 -30.36
CA ILE A 591 -6.30 5.94 -30.64
C ILE A 591 -6.13 5.70 -32.15
N PHE A 592 -7.15 5.16 -32.82
CA PHE A 592 -7.07 4.80 -34.24
C PHE A 592 -7.07 5.99 -35.21
N LYS A 593 -7.70 7.11 -34.84
CA LYS A 593 -7.63 8.34 -35.64
C LYS A 593 -6.31 9.10 -35.50
N GLY A 594 -5.39 8.64 -34.65
CA GLY A 594 -4.17 9.38 -34.32
C GLY A 594 -4.47 10.73 -33.65
N GLU A 595 -5.69 10.93 -33.16
CA GLU A 595 -6.08 12.11 -32.42
C GLU A 595 -5.33 12.07 -31.07
N LYS A 596 -4.65 13.16 -30.71
CA LYS A 596 -4.14 13.29 -29.35
C LYS A 596 -5.35 13.29 -28.43
N LEU A 597 -5.58 12.16 -27.77
CA LEU A 597 -6.48 12.07 -26.64
C LEU A 597 -6.14 13.21 -25.69
N SER A 598 -7.00 14.23 -25.67
CA SER A 598 -6.85 15.37 -24.78
C SER A 598 -6.79 14.83 -23.36
N THR A 599 -5.79 15.26 -22.58
CA THR A 599 -5.68 14.83 -21.17
C THR A 599 -6.99 15.12 -20.44
N LYS A 600 -7.71 16.20 -20.79
CA LYS A 600 -9.03 16.54 -20.24
C LYS A 600 -10.12 15.53 -20.61
N ASP A 601 -10.07 14.92 -21.79
CA ASP A 601 -11.05 13.95 -22.25
C ASP A 601 -10.75 12.55 -21.68
N LEU A 602 -9.47 12.18 -21.53
CA LEU A 602 -9.08 11.00 -20.75
C LEU A 602 -9.48 11.16 -19.29
N HIS A 603 -9.23 12.34 -18.71
CA HIS A 603 -9.58 12.66 -17.33
C HIS A 603 -11.09 12.62 -17.11
N SER A 604 -11.90 13.21 -17.99
CA SER A 604 -13.36 13.22 -17.85
C SER A 604 -14.01 11.85 -18.10
N THR A 605 -13.37 11.00 -18.91
CA THR A 605 -13.84 9.64 -19.24
C THR A 605 -13.38 8.60 -18.22
N LEU A 606 -12.16 8.71 -17.66
CA LEU A 606 -11.64 7.79 -16.63
C LEU A 606 -12.00 8.20 -15.20
N LEU A 607 -12.27 9.48 -14.97
CA LEU A 607 -12.74 10.03 -13.71
C LEU A 607 -14.03 10.77 -14.04
N SER A 608 -15.17 10.10 -13.85
CA SER A 608 -16.51 10.62 -14.08
C SER A 608 -16.65 12.11 -13.73
N GLY A 609 -16.71 12.98 -14.76
CA GLY A 609 -17.31 14.31 -14.69
C GLY A 609 -16.44 15.47 -14.21
N SER A 610 -16.30 16.45 -15.12
CA SER A 610 -15.94 17.87 -14.92
C SER A 610 -14.45 18.26 -14.93
N PRO A 611 -14.07 19.36 -15.64
CA PRO A 611 -12.74 19.94 -15.58
C PRO A 611 -12.54 20.61 -14.22
N MET A 612 -12.04 19.87 -13.24
CA MET A 612 -11.76 20.38 -11.89
C MET A 612 -10.37 21.04 -11.82
N ARG A 613 -10.28 22.15 -11.09
CA ARG A 613 -8.99 22.70 -10.63
C ARG A 613 -8.58 21.90 -9.39
N PHE A 614 -7.66 20.96 -9.54
CA PHE A 614 -7.08 20.25 -8.39
C PHE A 614 -5.90 21.05 -7.84
N THR A 615 -6.14 21.82 -6.79
CA THR A 615 -5.10 22.02 -5.77
C THR A 615 -5.27 20.88 -4.80
N THR A 616 -4.28 20.00 -4.74
CA THR A 616 -4.40 18.79 -3.95
C THR A 616 -3.16 18.63 -3.10
N ALA A 617 -3.40 18.55 -1.79
CA ALA A 617 -2.37 18.23 -0.82
C ALA A 617 -2.30 16.70 -0.65
N LEU A 618 -1.10 16.14 -0.82
CA LEU A 618 -0.81 14.72 -0.63
C LEU A 618 0.42 14.58 0.26
N SER A 619 0.33 13.72 1.27
CA SER A 619 1.50 13.21 1.98
C SER A 619 1.80 11.81 1.43
N PHE A 620 2.93 11.64 0.75
CA PHE A 620 3.33 10.35 0.20
C PHE A 620 3.89 9.41 1.27
N GLN A 621 4.46 9.98 2.35
CA GLN A 621 5.03 9.23 3.46
C GLN A 621 5.28 10.19 4.63
N GLU A 622 4.89 9.76 5.83
CA GLU A 622 5.38 10.34 7.08
C GLU A 622 5.87 9.19 7.94
N ARG A 623 7.19 9.09 8.14
CA ARG A 623 7.78 8.20 9.14
C ARG A 623 8.33 9.03 10.27
N SER A 624 7.98 8.68 11.49
CA SER A 624 8.58 9.30 12.67
C SER A 624 9.09 8.23 13.62
N VAL A 625 10.34 8.38 14.04
CA VAL A 625 10.96 7.52 15.05
C VAL A 625 11.36 8.42 16.22
N LYS A 626 10.88 8.07 17.42
CA LYS A 626 11.23 8.74 18.68
C LYS A 626 12.25 7.86 19.40
N ILE A 627 13.43 8.41 19.69
CA ILE A 627 14.52 7.68 20.34
C ILE A 627 14.87 8.37 21.65
N ALA A 628 14.82 7.61 22.75
CA ALA A 628 15.17 8.08 24.08
C ALA A 628 16.66 8.37 24.19
N THR A 629 16.99 9.55 24.72
CA THR A 629 18.36 9.97 24.99
C THR A 629 18.73 9.83 26.46
N SER A 630 20.01 9.88 26.75
CA SER A 630 20.53 9.89 28.12
C SER A 630 20.13 11.13 28.94
N ALA A 631 19.53 12.16 28.33
CA ALA A 631 18.96 13.30 29.05
C ALA A 631 17.54 13.02 29.57
N GLY A 632 16.95 11.86 29.27
CA GLY A 632 15.55 11.55 29.60
C GLY A 632 14.53 12.17 28.63
N SER A 633 14.99 12.81 27.55
CA SER A 633 14.17 13.34 26.46
C SER A 633 14.34 12.53 25.18
N ASN A 634 13.36 12.59 24.28
CA ASN A 634 13.45 11.96 22.97
C ASN A 634 14.00 12.93 21.93
N PHE A 635 14.86 12.44 21.02
CA PHE A 635 14.99 13.09 19.71
C PHE A 635 14.04 12.43 18.71
N ILE A 636 13.58 13.21 17.73
CA ILE A 636 12.57 12.78 16.75
C ILE A 636 13.19 12.85 15.36
N ARG A 637 13.32 11.70 14.69
CA ARG A 637 13.62 11.64 13.26
C ARG A 637 12.28 11.61 12.53
N LYS A 638 11.95 12.66 11.76
CA LYS A 638 10.84 12.67 10.80
C LYS A 638 11.41 12.54 9.38
N CYS A 639 10.91 11.59 8.60
CA CYS A 639 11.26 11.34 7.20
C CYS A 639 10.03 11.36 6.30
#